data_AF-A0A7C1WEP5-F1
#
_entry.id   AF-A0A7C1WEP5-F1
#
_cell.length_a   1.000
_cell.length_b   1.000
_cell.length_c   1.000
_cell.angle_alpha   90.00
_cell.angle_beta   90.00
_cell.angle_gamma   90.00
#
_symmetry.space_group_name_H-M   'P 1'
#
loop_
_entity.id
_entity.type
_entity.pdbx_description
1 polymer ?
#
loop_
_entity_poly.entity_id
_entity_poly.type
_entity_poly.pdbx_seq_one_letter_code
_entity_poly.pdbx_strand_id
1 'polypeptide(L)'
;MPKGAGRARKRKQIKRGSKRQTLHHAPGRSVALLNKLGGLLGELDRAKRWSIGLVLLITVPLMGYYIIQQDIFAQYTLTLTSVSVMLIIGALPRLRLGLSAAYLFIMPLLLYLGNTEYGYTKAIFSLIVISLLAAMWAIEILLRPDGRLNLTRLSWPGLALLGVTLLSLLHAQVFWGDFQYIVLLFYFLLFALLVANTIRSERDFHFLLGALVFSGALAALYGLLQYYGRLPGTPGWSGGSQAILSSFGNKNYLAGFMAYLFVPGLIMLFGRVHWAGKLLALLELALLYMGLLATSSYSAWLGLIVSLVFVLAALWFYRGIGVLRHNLGWAAGLLLTLTAALLFYLLTTVAWLNHQPLSWVTIRPALIQVAPAWGTFTLIPLFALFGLAVPLLEWLRRRWSWALVLLALLAALGFGVADSPWGRRSLIGPVFGKLSYAASVGARFEDWQIGLMMFRAHPIIGIGIGEYKRQFLPYKARYLQTPQGQAMNAQVGYIPRAAQAHNEYVQVAAELGLLGLLAGAFLILMIFWSTLRRVPVSESAGRRFMLLALLGGALAFLSDSVFSFPLHLPANALVFAFLLGALHSPVLGARTWELRLKPRGKRLLAVALITLGLIVSIVAYRDFLSDVALNSGKGDFALGAYQAAAQELRSSVALDVQPGENLLWLAQLDAAAGETAKAEALYRRSLKSFNAEESYYRLAALYVKQQDYQQASHYLDELLEMGPEPDLKTEAQYLRALVAFNQQDWETALPLLKALIKQHPEFERAYIPLGQYQALQKQYKAARATFTTAQQIIRRKLAQVNKILNPNETISLPAQQYYQAKASQARLQKEQATVEQFLGEIPPSG
;
A
#
# COMPACT_ATOMS: atom_id res chain seq x y z
N MET A 1 76.16 9.92 26.28
CA MET A 1 77.56 10.20 25.89
C MET A 1 78.48 9.31 26.73
N PRO A 2 79.69 8.91 26.28
CA PRO A 2 80.43 9.33 25.07
C PRO A 2 80.52 8.19 24.00
N LYS A 3 80.37 8.47 22.70
CA LYS A 3 81.33 9.00 21.68
C LYS A 3 82.37 7.97 21.19
N GLY A 4 82.27 7.65 19.89
CA GLY A 4 83.34 7.02 19.10
C GLY A 4 82.99 7.10 17.60
N ALA A 5 83.55 8.08 16.91
CA ALA A 5 83.36 8.37 15.49
C ALA A 5 84.38 7.61 14.60
N GLY A 6 84.05 7.36 13.32
CA GLY A 6 85.03 6.72 12.43
C GLY A 6 84.63 6.48 10.96
N ARG A 7 84.48 7.58 10.21
CA ARG A 7 84.80 7.80 8.77
C ARG A 7 84.53 6.74 7.67
N ALA A 8 83.92 7.29 6.62
CA ALA A 8 83.70 6.76 5.27
C ALA A 8 84.98 6.49 4.44
N ARG A 9 84.86 5.57 3.47
CA ARG A 9 85.65 5.58 2.21
C ARG A 9 84.79 5.13 1.02
N LYS A 10 84.67 6.03 0.04
CA LYS A 10 84.21 5.78 -1.34
C LYS A 10 85.16 4.83 -2.07
N ARG A 11 84.65 3.98 -2.97
CA ARG A 11 85.30 3.67 -4.26
C ARG A 11 84.28 3.22 -5.31
N LYS A 12 84.34 3.87 -6.47
CA LYS A 12 83.56 3.63 -7.70
C LYS A 12 84.13 2.46 -8.50
N GLN A 13 83.22 1.67 -9.05
CA GLN A 13 83.21 0.99 -10.37
C GLN A 13 84.53 0.59 -11.06
N ILE A 14 84.63 -0.70 -11.42
CA ILE A 14 85.12 -1.17 -12.72
C ILE A 14 84.26 -2.35 -13.19
N LYS A 15 83.67 -2.22 -14.40
CA LYS A 15 83.05 -3.31 -15.18
C LYS A 15 84.17 -4.12 -15.85
N ARG A 16 84.11 -5.45 -15.77
CA ARG A 16 84.65 -6.37 -16.79
C ARG A 16 83.61 -7.45 -17.04
N GLY A 17 83.23 -7.62 -18.31
CA GLY A 17 82.34 -8.68 -18.75
C GLY A 17 83.08 -9.98 -19.00
N SER A 18 82.42 -11.09 -18.75
CA SER A 18 82.58 -12.31 -19.54
C SER A 18 81.29 -13.10 -19.51
N LYS A 19 80.75 -13.37 -20.69
CA LYS A 19 79.66 -14.32 -20.92
C LYS A 19 80.04 -15.70 -20.36
N ARG A 20 79.19 -16.27 -19.51
CA ARG A 20 78.95 -17.71 -19.46
C ARG A 20 77.46 -17.93 -19.21
N GLN A 21 76.79 -18.41 -20.26
CA GLN A 21 75.46 -19.00 -20.18
C GLN A 21 75.56 -20.27 -19.35
N THR A 22 74.83 -20.31 -18.23
CA THR A 22 74.38 -21.56 -17.61
C THR A 22 72.92 -21.35 -17.21
N LEU A 23 72.05 -22.17 -17.78
CA LEU A 23 70.62 -22.19 -17.53
C LEU A 23 70.32 -22.36 -16.04
N HIS A 24 69.60 -21.39 -15.47
CA HIS A 24 68.71 -21.66 -14.34
C HIS A 24 67.33 -21.13 -14.70
N HIS A 25 66.40 -22.06 -14.91
CA HIS A 25 64.97 -21.76 -14.97
C HIS A 25 64.55 -21.05 -13.69
N ALA A 26 64.00 -19.85 -13.82
CA ALA A 26 63.38 -19.11 -12.73
C ALA A 26 61.94 -19.63 -12.50
N PRO A 27 61.58 -20.19 -11.32
CA PRO A 27 60.19 -20.31 -10.92
C PRO A 27 59.74 -18.97 -10.33
N GLY A 28 59.71 -17.91 -11.15
CA GLY A 28 59.71 -16.53 -10.66
C GLY A 28 58.38 -15.78 -10.71
N ARG A 29 57.36 -16.26 -11.44
CA ARG A 29 56.09 -15.52 -11.61
C ARG A 29 54.89 -16.21 -10.99
N SER A 30 54.78 -17.54 -11.11
CA SER A 30 53.72 -18.32 -10.49
C SER A 30 53.85 -18.38 -8.96
N VAL A 31 55.06 -18.56 -8.42
CA VAL A 31 55.31 -18.55 -6.96
C VAL A 31 55.11 -17.16 -6.36
N ALA A 32 55.48 -16.10 -7.08
CA ALA A 32 55.24 -14.71 -6.65
C ALA A 32 53.74 -14.38 -6.65
N LEU A 33 52.97 -14.84 -7.64
CA LEU A 33 51.52 -14.70 -7.68
C LEU A 33 50.84 -15.50 -6.56
N LEU A 34 51.29 -16.74 -6.31
CA LEU A 34 50.80 -17.61 -5.24
C LEU A 34 51.13 -17.06 -3.86
N ASN A 35 52.30 -16.44 -3.65
CA ASN A 35 52.64 -15.77 -2.40
C ASN A 35 51.87 -14.45 -2.21
N LYS A 36 51.57 -13.74 -3.29
CA LYS A 36 50.71 -12.53 -3.25
C LYS A 36 49.25 -12.89 -2.98
N LEU A 37 48.76 -14.00 -3.55
CA LEU A 37 47.47 -14.61 -3.23
C LEU A 37 47.46 -15.15 -1.80
N GLY A 38 48.53 -15.79 -1.33
CA GLY A 38 48.71 -16.26 0.04
C GLY A 38 48.71 -15.12 1.07
N GLY A 39 49.33 -13.98 0.74
CA GLY A 39 49.27 -12.75 1.52
C GLY A 39 47.86 -12.13 1.55
N LEU A 40 47.19 -12.07 0.40
CA LEU A 40 45.78 -11.64 0.28
C LEU A 40 44.83 -12.56 1.05
N LEU A 41 45.09 -13.87 1.08
CA LEU A 41 44.34 -14.88 1.84
C LEU A 41 44.63 -14.81 3.34
N GLY A 42 45.82 -14.36 3.74
CA GLY A 42 46.23 -14.15 5.13
C GLY A 42 45.49 -13.00 5.83
N GLU A 43 45.12 -11.96 5.08
CA GLU A 43 44.32 -10.82 5.56
C GLU A 43 42.81 -11.09 5.59
N LEU A 44 42.36 -12.23 5.06
CA LEU A 44 40.95 -12.57 5.08
C LEU A 44 40.51 -12.98 6.49
N ASP A 45 39.36 -12.44 6.90
CA ASP A 45 38.68 -12.84 8.12
C ASP A 45 38.44 -14.36 8.13
N ARG A 46 38.42 -14.96 9.32
CA ARG A 46 38.36 -16.42 9.54
C ARG A 46 37.19 -17.04 8.77
N ALA A 47 36.06 -16.34 8.67
CA ALA A 47 34.89 -16.76 7.90
C ALA A 47 35.14 -16.83 6.38
N LYS A 48 35.85 -15.86 5.81
CA LYS A 48 36.18 -15.86 4.37
C LYS A 48 37.12 -17.01 4.00
N ARG A 49 38.02 -17.42 4.91
CA ARG A 49 38.89 -18.59 4.70
C ARG A 49 38.10 -19.90 4.62
N TRP A 50 37.08 -20.07 5.47
CA TRP A 50 36.21 -21.26 5.43
C TRP A 50 35.36 -21.32 4.15
N SER A 51 34.83 -20.18 3.70
CA SER A 51 34.06 -20.11 2.45
C SER A 51 34.90 -20.46 1.22
N ILE A 52 36.13 -19.96 1.17
CA ILE A 52 37.11 -20.29 0.13
C ILE A 52 37.47 -21.77 0.24
N GLY A 53 37.66 -22.30 1.44
CA GLY A 53 37.89 -23.72 1.68
C GLY A 53 36.78 -24.63 1.16
N LEU A 54 35.50 -24.24 1.30
CA LEU A 54 34.36 -25.02 0.80
C LEU A 54 34.29 -25.05 -0.73
N VAL A 55 34.51 -23.91 -1.39
CA VAL A 55 34.57 -23.84 -2.86
C VAL A 55 35.74 -24.68 -3.36
N LEU A 56 36.93 -24.55 -2.74
CA LEU A 56 38.11 -25.37 -3.06
C LEU A 56 37.86 -26.88 -2.86
N LEU A 57 37.04 -27.28 -1.87
CA LEU A 57 36.74 -28.68 -1.60
C LEU A 57 35.97 -29.36 -2.74
N ILE A 58 35.19 -28.59 -3.50
CA ILE A 58 34.43 -29.06 -4.67
C ILE A 58 35.24 -28.87 -5.94
N THR A 59 35.94 -27.75 -6.07
CA THR A 59 36.58 -27.36 -7.32
C THR A 59 37.93 -28.03 -7.53
N VAL A 60 38.68 -28.36 -6.46
CA VAL A 60 39.96 -29.08 -6.58
C VAL A 60 39.77 -30.51 -7.12
N PRO A 61 38.82 -31.34 -6.62
CA PRO A 61 38.55 -32.66 -7.21
C PRO A 61 38.04 -32.60 -8.66
N LEU A 62 37.12 -31.68 -8.96
CA LEU A 62 36.61 -31.48 -10.33
C LEU A 62 37.71 -30.99 -11.28
N MET A 63 38.59 -30.11 -10.83
CA MET A 63 39.75 -29.67 -11.59
C MET A 63 40.70 -30.84 -11.87
N GLY A 64 40.97 -31.70 -10.88
CA GLY A 64 41.73 -32.93 -11.06
C GLY A 64 41.11 -33.87 -12.10
N TYR A 65 39.78 -34.05 -12.06
CA TYR A 65 39.05 -34.83 -13.06
C TYR A 65 39.19 -34.26 -14.48
N TYR A 66 38.98 -32.94 -14.67
CA TYR A 66 39.10 -32.32 -15.99
C TYR A 66 40.55 -32.24 -16.49
N ILE A 67 41.55 -32.26 -15.59
CA ILE A 67 42.97 -32.43 -15.95
C ILE A 67 43.22 -33.83 -16.50
N ILE A 68 42.67 -34.88 -15.86
CA ILE A 68 42.78 -36.27 -16.34
C ILE A 68 42.11 -36.42 -17.71
N GLN A 69 40.97 -35.75 -17.93
CA GLN A 69 40.25 -35.74 -19.22
C GLN A 69 40.85 -34.81 -20.27
N GLN A 70 41.91 -34.06 -19.95
CA GLN A 70 42.52 -33.03 -20.81
C GLN A 70 41.53 -31.97 -21.36
N ASP A 71 40.40 -31.74 -20.69
CA ASP A 71 39.40 -30.75 -21.10
C ASP A 71 39.76 -29.35 -20.56
N ILE A 72 40.54 -28.62 -21.35
CA ILE A 72 41.03 -27.28 -21.02
C ILE A 72 39.87 -26.29 -20.86
N PHE A 73 38.80 -26.40 -21.66
CA PHE A 73 37.67 -25.48 -21.60
C PHE A 73 36.86 -25.66 -20.30
N ALA A 74 36.65 -26.90 -19.86
CA ALA A 74 36.03 -27.20 -18.58
C ALA A 74 36.89 -26.71 -17.40
N GLN A 75 38.22 -26.82 -17.48
CA GLN A 75 39.15 -26.30 -16.47
C GLN A 75 39.08 -24.76 -16.34
N TYR A 76 39.08 -24.03 -17.46
CA TYR A 76 38.95 -22.57 -17.47
C TYR A 76 37.59 -22.14 -16.92
N THR A 77 36.51 -22.77 -17.38
CA THR A 77 35.14 -22.50 -16.93
C THR A 77 35.02 -22.72 -15.43
N LEU A 78 35.46 -23.87 -14.92
CA LEU A 78 35.44 -24.19 -13.49
C LEU A 78 36.25 -23.17 -12.67
N THR A 79 37.43 -22.76 -13.12
CA THR A 79 38.27 -21.78 -12.42
C THR A 79 37.60 -20.41 -12.37
N LEU A 80 37.06 -19.91 -13.49
CA LEU A 80 36.34 -18.65 -13.56
C LEU A 80 35.07 -18.67 -12.71
N THR A 81 34.30 -19.77 -12.73
CA THR A 81 33.12 -19.93 -11.88
C THR A 81 33.51 -19.96 -10.40
N SER A 82 34.59 -20.66 -10.04
CA SER A 82 35.09 -20.74 -8.66
C SER A 82 35.54 -19.38 -8.13
N VAL A 83 36.32 -18.64 -8.91
CA VAL A 83 36.79 -17.29 -8.56
C VAL A 83 35.60 -16.34 -8.48
N SER A 84 34.67 -16.39 -9.43
CA SER A 84 33.42 -15.61 -9.39
C SER A 84 32.61 -15.90 -8.13
N VAL A 85 32.42 -17.16 -7.77
CA VAL A 85 31.70 -17.58 -6.55
C VAL A 85 32.43 -17.10 -5.29
N MET A 86 33.76 -17.22 -5.22
CA MET A 86 34.54 -16.72 -4.08
C MET A 86 34.45 -15.19 -3.94
N LEU A 87 34.50 -14.46 -5.06
CA LEU A 87 34.34 -13.01 -5.09
C LEU A 87 32.93 -12.59 -4.66
N ILE A 88 31.89 -13.27 -5.16
CA ILE A 88 30.49 -13.05 -4.79
C ILE A 88 30.29 -13.31 -3.29
N ILE A 89 30.83 -14.41 -2.76
CA ILE A 89 30.75 -14.72 -1.33
C ILE A 89 31.46 -13.64 -0.48
N GLY A 90 32.65 -13.21 -0.89
CA GLY A 90 33.38 -12.13 -0.23
C GLY A 90 32.65 -10.78 -0.26
N ALA A 91 31.82 -10.56 -1.28
CA ALA A 91 31.01 -9.35 -1.49
C ALA A 91 29.58 -9.45 -0.93
N LEU A 92 29.14 -10.62 -0.45
CA LEU A 92 27.74 -10.92 -0.12
C LEU A 92 27.07 -9.90 0.82
N PRO A 93 27.71 -9.43 1.92
CA PRO A 93 27.11 -8.39 2.75
C PRO A 93 26.91 -7.04 2.04
N ARG A 94 27.82 -6.68 1.12
CA ARG A 94 27.71 -5.46 0.33
C ARG A 94 26.63 -5.59 -0.74
N LEU A 95 26.52 -6.76 -1.37
CA LEU A 95 25.42 -7.08 -2.29
C LEU A 95 24.07 -7.01 -1.58
N ARG A 96 23.96 -7.55 -0.35
CA ARG A 96 22.74 -7.48 0.46
C ARG A 96 22.36 -6.05 0.86
N LEU A 97 23.35 -5.21 1.18
CA LEU A 97 23.16 -3.78 1.40
C LEU A 97 22.66 -3.08 0.12
N GLY A 98 23.32 -3.32 -1.01
CA GLY A 98 22.93 -2.75 -2.31
C GLY A 98 21.53 -3.18 -2.74
N LEU A 99 21.19 -4.46 -2.59
CA LEU A 99 19.85 -4.98 -2.90
C LEU A 99 18.79 -4.41 -1.94
N SER A 100 19.10 -4.26 -0.66
CA SER A 100 18.20 -3.58 0.29
C SER A 100 17.95 -2.12 -0.12
N ALA A 101 18.99 -1.40 -0.56
CA ALA A 101 18.86 -0.02 -1.04
C ALA A 101 18.04 0.06 -2.34
N ALA A 102 18.31 -0.83 -3.29
CA ALA A 102 17.57 -0.92 -4.54
C ALA A 102 16.09 -1.26 -4.28
N TYR A 103 15.81 -2.16 -3.34
CA TYR A 103 14.44 -2.47 -2.94
C TYR A 103 13.72 -1.25 -2.35
N LEU A 104 14.34 -0.57 -1.39
CA LEU A 104 13.80 0.66 -0.78
C LEU A 104 13.59 1.79 -1.81
N PHE A 105 14.40 1.82 -2.87
CA PHE A 105 14.28 2.80 -3.94
C PHE A 105 13.21 2.44 -4.99
N ILE A 106 13.23 1.21 -5.49
CA ILE A 106 12.38 0.76 -6.60
C ILE A 106 10.94 0.53 -6.12
N MET A 107 10.76 -0.07 -4.95
CA MET A 107 9.45 -0.54 -4.50
C MET A 107 8.39 0.59 -4.42
N PRO A 108 8.69 1.79 -3.88
CA PRO A 108 7.73 2.90 -3.88
C PRO A 108 7.42 3.44 -5.27
N LEU A 109 8.35 3.32 -6.22
CA LEU A 109 8.21 3.83 -7.60
C LEU A 109 7.60 2.81 -8.58
N LEU A 110 7.55 1.54 -8.18
CA LEU A 110 7.11 0.44 -9.04
C LEU A 110 5.65 0.63 -9.45
N LEU A 111 5.39 0.76 -10.75
CA LEU A 111 4.06 0.90 -11.31
C LEU A 111 3.90 -0.04 -12.51
N TYR A 112 2.86 -0.87 -12.47
CA TYR A 112 2.46 -1.70 -13.59
C TYR A 112 0.94 -1.64 -13.69
N LEU A 113 0.44 -1.10 -14.80
CA LEU A 113 -0.98 -0.83 -15.02
C LEU A 113 -1.76 -2.04 -15.55
N GLY A 114 -1.07 -3.15 -15.82
CA GLY A 114 -1.71 -4.38 -16.29
C GLY A 114 -2.33 -5.23 -15.19
N ASN A 115 -2.16 -4.88 -13.91
CA ASN A 115 -2.81 -5.54 -12.77
C ASN A 115 -4.15 -4.87 -12.42
N THR A 116 -5.04 -5.60 -11.75
CA THR A 116 -6.35 -5.09 -11.32
C THR A 116 -6.25 -4.09 -10.17
N GLU A 117 -5.17 -4.15 -9.38
CA GLU A 117 -4.90 -3.24 -8.25
C GLU A 117 -3.43 -2.76 -8.23
N TYR A 118 -3.22 -1.46 -7.96
CA TYR A 118 -1.89 -0.82 -7.91
C TYR A 118 -0.94 -1.38 -6.84
N GLY A 119 -1.49 -1.91 -5.73
CA GLY A 119 -0.72 -2.49 -4.63
C GLY A 119 -0.19 -3.89 -4.94
N TYR A 120 -0.81 -4.60 -5.88
CA TYR A 120 -0.59 -6.03 -6.11
C TYR A 120 0.83 -6.33 -6.61
N THR A 121 1.29 -5.62 -7.65
CA THR A 121 2.67 -5.72 -8.17
C THR A 121 3.72 -5.46 -7.08
N LYS A 122 3.43 -4.53 -6.15
CA LYS A 122 4.35 -4.19 -5.05
C LYS A 122 4.42 -5.29 -3.99
N ALA A 123 3.30 -5.95 -3.68
CA ALA A 123 3.28 -7.10 -2.78
C ALA A 123 4.14 -8.23 -3.36
N ILE A 124 3.92 -8.61 -4.62
CA ILE A 124 4.67 -9.67 -5.31
C ILE A 124 6.17 -9.35 -5.39
N PHE A 125 6.51 -8.12 -5.81
CA PHE A 125 7.90 -7.67 -5.85
C PHE A 125 8.56 -7.75 -4.47
N SER A 126 7.83 -7.38 -3.41
CA SER A 126 8.31 -7.49 -2.03
C SER A 126 8.56 -8.94 -1.62
N LEU A 127 7.64 -9.85 -1.92
CA LEU A 127 7.80 -11.28 -1.62
C LEU A 127 9.04 -11.87 -2.31
N ILE A 128 9.26 -11.54 -3.59
CA ILE A 128 10.41 -12.03 -4.35
C ILE A 128 11.73 -11.45 -3.80
N VAL A 129 11.80 -10.14 -3.62
CA VAL A 129 13.06 -9.48 -3.20
C VAL A 129 13.42 -9.82 -1.75
N ILE A 130 12.45 -9.88 -0.84
CA ILE A 130 12.68 -10.30 0.55
C ILE A 130 13.08 -11.78 0.59
N SER A 131 12.50 -12.65 -0.25
CA SER A 131 12.96 -14.04 -0.39
C SER A 131 14.43 -14.13 -0.79
N LEU A 132 14.85 -13.31 -1.77
CA LEU A 132 16.24 -13.24 -2.19
C LEU A 132 17.15 -12.71 -1.07
N LEU A 133 16.76 -11.63 -0.38
CA LEU A 133 17.51 -11.09 0.77
C LEU A 133 17.62 -12.12 1.91
N ALA A 134 16.56 -12.88 2.18
CA ALA A 134 16.54 -13.94 3.17
C ALA A 134 17.47 -15.11 2.79
N ALA A 135 17.46 -15.51 1.51
CA ALA A 135 18.38 -16.53 0.98
C ALA A 135 19.84 -16.07 1.09
N MET A 136 20.15 -14.82 0.71
CA MET A 136 21.50 -14.25 0.88
C MET A 136 21.93 -14.25 2.35
N TRP A 137 21.04 -13.87 3.26
CA TRP A 137 21.32 -13.88 4.69
C TRP A 137 21.50 -15.30 5.25
N ALA A 138 20.72 -16.26 4.78
CA ALA A 138 20.86 -17.68 5.10
C ALA A 138 22.23 -18.23 4.67
N ILE A 139 22.67 -17.89 3.46
CA ILE A 139 24.01 -18.23 2.95
C ILE A 139 25.08 -17.57 3.83
N GLU A 140 24.94 -16.30 4.21
CA GLU A 140 25.87 -15.66 5.15
C GLU A 140 25.96 -16.43 6.49
N ILE A 141 24.85 -16.89 7.04
CA ILE A 141 24.82 -17.66 8.30
C ILE A 141 25.52 -19.02 8.14
N LEU A 142 25.32 -19.71 7.01
CA LEU A 142 25.99 -20.97 6.72
C LEU A 142 27.51 -20.83 6.69
N LEU A 143 27.98 -19.76 6.05
CA LEU A 143 29.41 -19.46 5.86
C LEU A 143 30.08 -18.97 7.14
N ARG A 144 29.33 -18.46 8.11
CA ARG A 144 29.86 -18.06 9.41
C ARG A 144 30.24 -19.29 10.25
N PRO A 145 31.51 -19.42 10.69
CA PRO A 145 31.94 -20.58 11.47
C PRO A 145 31.26 -20.67 12.84
N ASP A 146 30.95 -19.53 13.45
CA ASP A 146 30.36 -19.42 14.80
C ASP A 146 28.83 -19.56 14.84
N GLY A 147 28.16 -19.53 13.68
CA GLY A 147 26.73 -19.78 13.58
C GLY A 147 25.84 -18.78 14.32
N ARG A 148 26.32 -17.56 14.53
CA ARG A 148 25.59 -16.53 15.27
C ARG A 148 24.46 -15.94 14.43
N LEU A 149 23.25 -16.04 14.96
CA LEU A 149 22.05 -15.37 14.49
C LEU A 149 21.72 -14.22 15.44
N ASN A 150 21.69 -12.99 14.93
CA ASN A 150 21.37 -11.82 15.74
C ASN A 150 19.89 -11.48 15.61
N LEU A 151 19.14 -11.73 16.69
CA LEU A 151 17.74 -11.35 16.82
C LEU A 151 17.62 -10.00 17.52
N THR A 152 16.58 -9.25 17.18
CA THR A 152 16.29 -7.96 17.82
C THR A 152 15.29 -8.16 18.96
N ARG A 153 15.19 -7.19 19.88
CA ARG A 153 14.15 -7.24 20.93
C ARG A 153 12.73 -7.22 20.36
N LEU A 154 12.53 -6.72 19.14
CA LEU A 154 11.23 -6.74 18.47
C LEU A 154 10.89 -8.10 17.85
N SER A 155 11.83 -9.04 17.78
CA SER A 155 11.53 -10.40 17.31
C SER A 155 10.46 -11.06 18.18
N TRP A 156 10.44 -10.81 19.50
CA TRP A 156 9.43 -11.37 20.40
C TRP A 156 8.00 -10.83 20.18
N PRO A 157 7.75 -9.52 20.19
CA PRO A 157 6.41 -9.00 19.85
C PRO A 157 6.01 -9.33 18.41
N GLY A 158 6.96 -9.38 17.47
CA GLY A 158 6.69 -9.84 16.10
C GLY A 158 6.22 -11.30 16.05
N LEU A 159 6.88 -12.20 16.79
CA LEU A 159 6.45 -13.61 16.92
C LEU A 159 5.11 -13.74 17.65
N ALA A 160 4.86 -12.91 18.66
CA ALA A 160 3.56 -12.89 19.35
C ALA A 160 2.44 -12.47 18.39
N LEU A 161 2.66 -11.43 17.59
CA LEU A 161 1.70 -10.99 16.56
C LEU A 161 1.47 -12.09 15.53
N LEU A 162 2.53 -12.69 14.98
CA LEU A 162 2.43 -13.82 14.06
C LEU A 162 1.68 -15.02 14.67
N GLY A 163 1.95 -15.33 15.94
CA GLY A 163 1.26 -16.40 16.66
C GLY A 163 -0.23 -16.15 16.78
N VAL A 164 -0.64 -14.93 17.11
CA VAL A 164 -2.07 -14.55 17.17
C VAL A 164 -2.70 -14.55 15.78
N THR A 165 -2.00 -14.09 14.75
CA THR A 165 -2.50 -14.17 13.36
C THR A 165 -2.66 -15.61 12.89
N LEU A 166 -1.78 -16.53 13.29
CA LEU A 166 -1.94 -17.96 13.03
C LEU A 166 -3.13 -18.55 13.80
N LEU A 167 -3.35 -18.11 15.04
CA LEU A 167 -4.51 -18.54 15.83
C LEU A 167 -5.84 -18.06 15.23
N SER A 168 -5.88 -16.86 14.64
CA SER A 168 -7.12 -16.36 14.03
C SER A 168 -7.55 -17.16 12.80
N LEU A 169 -6.64 -17.91 12.15
CA LEU A 169 -7.00 -18.85 11.07
C LEU A 169 -8.00 -19.92 11.49
N LEU A 170 -8.17 -20.20 12.79
CA LEU A 170 -9.19 -21.13 13.26
C LEU A 170 -10.62 -20.68 12.92
N HIS A 171 -10.84 -19.38 12.69
CA HIS A 171 -12.12 -18.82 12.26
C HIS A 171 -12.16 -18.45 10.77
N ALA A 172 -11.05 -18.63 10.04
CA ALA A 172 -10.99 -18.36 8.61
C ALA A 172 -11.89 -19.33 7.82
N GLN A 173 -12.76 -18.77 6.97
CA GLN A 173 -13.61 -19.49 6.02
C GLN A 173 -12.85 -19.92 4.76
N VAL A 174 -11.78 -19.23 4.38
CA VAL A 174 -10.95 -19.55 3.20
C VAL A 174 -9.47 -19.55 3.55
N PHE A 175 -8.99 -20.70 4.01
CA PHE A 175 -7.63 -20.89 4.51
C PHE A 175 -6.52 -20.32 3.60
N TRP A 176 -6.52 -20.65 2.30
CA TRP A 176 -5.43 -20.26 1.40
C TRP A 176 -5.37 -18.75 1.10
N GLY A 177 -6.53 -18.11 0.93
CA GLY A 177 -6.60 -16.65 0.74
C GLY A 177 -6.11 -15.90 1.99
N ASP A 178 -6.38 -16.46 3.17
CA ASP A 178 -6.02 -15.84 4.45
C ASP A 178 -4.57 -16.06 4.82
N PHE A 179 -4.04 -17.21 4.42
CA PHE A 179 -2.63 -17.51 4.58
C PHE A 179 -1.73 -16.49 3.84
N GLN A 180 -2.16 -15.94 2.69
CA GLN A 180 -1.39 -14.92 1.96
C GLN A 180 -1.14 -13.65 2.80
N TYR A 181 -2.11 -13.22 3.60
CA TYR A 181 -1.95 -12.07 4.51
C TYR A 181 -0.91 -12.34 5.60
N ILE A 182 -0.87 -13.57 6.12
CA ILE A 182 0.14 -13.99 7.09
C ILE A 182 1.53 -14.00 6.47
N VAL A 183 1.64 -14.51 5.23
CA VAL A 183 2.91 -14.49 4.48
C VAL A 183 3.39 -13.06 4.33
N LEU A 184 2.54 -12.12 3.93
CA LEU A 184 2.94 -10.72 3.77
C LEU A 184 3.40 -10.09 5.08
N LEU A 185 2.66 -10.29 6.18
CA LEU A 185 3.03 -9.82 7.52
C LEU A 185 4.38 -10.41 7.96
N PHE A 186 4.56 -11.73 7.81
CA PHE A 186 5.82 -12.41 8.12
C PHE A 186 6.98 -11.82 7.32
N TYR A 187 6.77 -11.59 6.02
CA TYR A 187 7.80 -11.05 5.13
C TYR A 187 8.23 -9.63 5.51
N PHE A 188 7.31 -8.74 5.88
CA PHE A 188 7.69 -7.40 6.36
C PHE A 188 8.38 -7.42 7.73
N LEU A 189 7.97 -8.29 8.65
CA LEU A 189 8.69 -8.50 9.91
C LEU A 189 10.09 -9.10 9.68
N LEU A 190 10.22 -10.03 8.73
CA LEU A 190 11.51 -10.58 8.29
C LEU A 190 12.37 -9.49 7.66
N PHE A 191 11.79 -8.61 6.84
CA PHE A 191 12.51 -7.49 6.25
C PHE A 191 13.03 -6.52 7.33
N ALA A 192 12.24 -6.21 8.36
CA ALA A 192 12.71 -5.42 9.50
C ALA A 192 13.94 -6.08 10.19
N LEU A 193 13.91 -7.40 10.38
CA LEU A 193 15.05 -8.16 10.92
C LEU A 193 16.26 -8.13 9.98
N LEU A 194 16.05 -8.25 8.67
CA LEU A 194 17.09 -8.18 7.64
C LEU A 194 17.75 -6.80 7.61
N VAL A 195 16.97 -5.71 7.69
CA VAL A 195 17.48 -4.32 7.77
C VAL A 195 18.36 -4.14 9.00
N ALA A 196 17.89 -4.59 10.19
CA ALA A 196 18.67 -4.52 11.43
C ALA A 196 20.01 -5.27 11.33
N ASN A 197 20.04 -6.38 10.57
CA ASN A 197 21.23 -7.18 10.32
C ASN A 197 22.08 -6.72 9.12
N THR A 198 21.60 -5.74 8.36
CA THR A 198 22.27 -5.19 7.17
C THR A 198 23.01 -3.90 7.51
N ILE A 199 22.44 -3.06 8.38
CA ILE A 199 23.06 -1.83 8.86
C ILE A 199 24.22 -2.16 9.81
N ARG A 200 25.47 -2.00 9.33
CA ARG A 200 26.69 -2.24 10.13
C ARG A 200 27.44 -0.96 10.48
N SER A 201 27.16 0.13 9.77
CA SER A 201 27.75 1.46 10.00
C SER A 201 26.70 2.58 9.84
N GLU A 202 27.00 3.78 10.35
CA GLU A 202 26.16 4.97 10.11
C GLU A 202 26.09 5.31 8.62
N ARG A 203 27.12 4.98 7.84
CA ARG A 203 27.10 5.14 6.37
C ARG A 203 26.06 4.23 5.71
N ASP A 204 25.99 2.97 6.12
CA ASP A 204 24.99 2.02 5.59
C ASP A 204 23.58 2.51 5.93
N PHE A 205 23.38 3.00 7.16
CA PHE A 205 22.12 3.60 7.58
C PHE A 205 21.72 4.78 6.67
N HIS A 206 22.62 5.75 6.47
CA HIS A 206 22.33 6.92 5.64
C HIS A 206 22.10 6.55 4.18
N PHE A 207 22.79 5.54 3.66
CA PHE A 207 22.58 5.04 2.30
C PHE A 207 21.18 4.45 2.11
N LEU A 208 20.73 3.59 3.03
CA LEU A 208 19.39 3.01 2.97
C LEU A 208 18.28 4.04 3.19
N LEU A 209 18.43 4.93 4.18
CA LEU A 209 17.46 5.99 4.43
C LEU A 209 17.39 6.95 3.25
N GLY A 210 18.54 7.36 2.70
CA GLY A 210 18.61 8.24 1.53
C GLY A 210 17.92 7.63 0.31
N ALA A 211 18.15 6.35 0.02
CA ALA A 211 17.45 5.64 -1.07
C ALA A 211 15.92 5.69 -0.91
N LEU A 212 15.43 5.46 0.31
CA LEU A 212 14.00 5.49 0.62
C LEU A 212 13.40 6.90 0.50
N VAL A 213 14.04 7.90 1.11
CA VAL A 213 13.58 9.31 1.06
C VAL A 213 13.61 9.84 -0.38
N PHE A 214 14.66 9.53 -1.14
CA PHE A 214 14.78 9.93 -2.54
C PHE A 214 13.66 9.34 -3.41
N SER A 215 13.33 8.05 -3.22
CA SER A 215 12.19 7.44 -3.91
C SER A 215 10.86 8.10 -3.55
N GLY A 216 10.67 8.50 -2.29
CA GLY A 216 9.50 9.25 -1.86
C GLY A 216 9.41 10.64 -2.51
N ALA A 217 10.52 11.34 -2.65
CA ALA A 217 10.58 12.62 -3.34
C ALA A 217 10.24 12.49 -4.84
N LEU A 218 10.72 11.42 -5.51
CA LEU A 218 10.36 11.13 -6.89
C LEU A 218 8.87 10.76 -7.04
N ALA A 219 8.32 9.97 -6.13
CA ALA A 219 6.89 9.66 -6.11
C ALA A 219 6.03 10.92 -5.86
N ALA A 220 6.49 11.82 -4.99
CA ALA A 220 5.86 13.12 -4.75
C ALA A 220 5.89 14.01 -6.01
N LEU A 221 7.04 14.07 -6.69
CA LEU A 221 7.18 14.78 -7.96
C LEU A 221 6.24 14.23 -9.03
N TYR A 222 6.15 12.91 -9.16
CA TYR A 222 5.22 12.28 -10.10
C TYR A 222 3.76 12.65 -9.79
N GLY A 223 3.37 12.61 -8.51
CA GLY A 223 2.05 13.06 -8.07
C GLY A 223 1.79 14.55 -8.31
N LEU A 224 2.79 15.42 -8.13
CA LEU A 224 2.68 16.85 -8.44
C LEU A 224 2.49 17.09 -9.94
N LEU A 225 3.17 16.34 -10.81
CA LEU A 225 2.96 16.44 -12.26
C LEU A 225 1.53 16.03 -12.65
N GLN A 226 0.94 15.04 -11.99
CA GLN A 226 -0.48 14.69 -12.17
C GLN A 226 -1.41 15.78 -11.64
N TYR A 227 -1.09 16.37 -10.48
CA TYR A 227 -1.85 17.50 -9.92
C TYR A 227 -1.92 18.68 -10.90
N TYR A 228 -0.83 19.01 -11.60
CA TYR A 228 -0.83 20.07 -12.60
C TYR A 228 -1.30 19.64 -14.00
N GLY A 229 -1.80 18.40 -14.16
CA GLY A 229 -2.29 17.88 -15.44
C GLY A 229 -1.21 17.63 -16.49
N ARG A 230 0.06 17.52 -16.08
CA ARG A 230 1.20 17.28 -16.99
C ARG A 230 1.43 15.79 -17.27
N LEU A 231 0.91 14.93 -16.41
CA LEU A 231 0.94 13.49 -16.58
C LEU A 231 -0.45 12.91 -16.32
N PRO A 232 -0.81 11.80 -16.98
CA PRO A 232 -2.09 11.14 -16.74
C PRO A 232 -2.18 10.68 -15.29
N GLY A 233 -3.33 10.95 -14.69
CA GLY A 233 -3.67 10.60 -13.32
C GLY A 233 -4.96 9.79 -13.27
N THR A 234 -5.76 10.01 -12.24
CA THR A 234 -7.09 9.40 -12.11
C THR A 234 -7.94 9.65 -13.36
N PRO A 235 -8.51 8.61 -14.00
CA PRO A 235 -9.39 8.80 -15.14
C PRO A 235 -10.54 9.78 -14.83
N GLY A 236 -10.83 10.67 -15.78
CA GLY A 236 -11.84 11.73 -15.63
C GLY A 236 -11.34 13.01 -14.96
N TRP A 237 -10.08 13.07 -14.49
CA TRP A 237 -9.50 14.26 -13.88
C TRP A 237 -8.31 14.77 -14.69
N SER A 238 -8.38 16.02 -15.16
CA SER A 238 -7.31 16.69 -15.90
C SER A 238 -6.27 17.38 -14.99
N GLY A 239 -6.47 17.36 -13.68
CA GLY A 239 -5.58 17.94 -12.67
C GLY A 239 -6.27 18.09 -11.32
N GLY A 240 -5.60 18.78 -10.38
CA GLY A 240 -6.02 18.95 -9.01
C GLY A 240 -5.79 17.71 -8.12
N SER A 241 -6.16 17.82 -6.85
CA SER A 241 -5.91 16.79 -5.83
C SER A 241 -6.47 15.41 -6.21
N GLN A 242 -7.60 15.37 -6.92
CA GLN A 242 -8.25 14.11 -7.31
C GLN A 242 -7.55 13.40 -8.48
N ALA A 243 -6.71 14.12 -9.26
CA ALA A 243 -5.91 13.50 -10.31
C ALA A 243 -4.71 12.71 -9.75
N ILE A 244 -4.33 12.93 -8.49
CA ILE A 244 -3.13 12.32 -7.91
C ILE A 244 -3.36 10.83 -7.61
N LEU A 245 -2.61 9.98 -8.32
CA LEU A 245 -2.45 8.55 -8.01
C LEU A 245 -1.00 8.24 -7.62
N SER A 246 -0.05 8.91 -8.26
CA SER A 246 1.37 8.55 -8.35
C SER A 246 1.52 7.06 -8.68
N SER A 247 2.61 6.43 -8.25
CA SER A 247 2.78 4.98 -8.26
C SER A 247 1.92 4.28 -7.20
N PHE A 248 1.16 5.01 -6.38
CA PHE A 248 0.43 4.48 -5.23
C PHE A 248 -1.03 4.10 -5.55
N GLY A 249 -1.56 4.54 -6.69
CA GLY A 249 -2.97 4.32 -7.08
C GLY A 249 -3.98 5.11 -6.25
N ASN A 250 -3.54 5.88 -5.25
CA ASN A 250 -4.40 6.68 -4.39
C ASN A 250 -3.58 7.79 -3.71
N LYS A 251 -4.09 9.03 -3.77
CA LYS A 251 -3.45 10.20 -3.14
C LYS A 251 -3.21 10.05 -1.63
N ASN A 252 -4.11 9.38 -0.90
CA ASN A 252 -3.99 9.21 0.54
C ASN A 252 -2.88 8.24 0.92
N TYR A 253 -2.66 7.20 0.11
CA TYR A 253 -1.59 6.23 0.33
C TYR A 253 -0.22 6.90 0.16
N LEU A 254 -0.08 7.71 -0.91
CA LEU A 254 1.10 8.56 -1.14
C LEU A 254 1.30 9.56 0.01
N ALA A 255 0.23 10.23 0.46
CA ALA A 255 0.31 11.21 1.55
C ALA A 255 0.83 10.59 2.85
N GLY A 256 0.27 9.45 3.26
CA GLY A 256 0.77 8.71 4.43
C GLY A 256 2.26 8.38 4.29
N PHE A 257 2.65 7.80 3.15
CA PHE A 257 4.05 7.47 2.85
C PHE A 257 5.00 8.67 3.04
N MET A 258 4.64 9.84 2.50
CA MET A 258 5.43 11.07 2.64
C MET A 258 5.50 11.56 4.09
N ALA A 259 4.38 11.50 4.83
CA ALA A 259 4.33 11.90 6.23
C ALA A 259 5.26 11.05 7.13
N TYR A 260 5.34 9.74 6.88
CA TYR A 260 6.18 8.83 7.66
C TYR A 260 7.67 9.07 7.42
N LEU A 261 8.04 9.55 6.22
CA LEU A 261 9.42 9.79 5.82
C LEU A 261 9.92 11.19 6.14
N PHE A 262 9.04 12.19 6.25
CA PHE A 262 9.45 13.58 6.41
C PHE A 262 10.37 13.78 7.62
N VAL A 263 9.96 13.30 8.81
CA VAL A 263 10.74 13.46 10.04
C VAL A 263 12.03 12.60 10.04
N PRO A 264 12.00 11.31 9.66
CA PRO A 264 13.23 10.56 9.41
C PRO A 264 14.17 11.21 8.39
N GLY A 265 13.65 11.84 7.33
CA GLY A 265 14.43 12.55 6.31
C GLY A 265 15.28 13.69 6.87
N LEU A 266 14.86 14.32 7.98
CA LEU A 266 15.66 15.33 8.68
C LEU A 266 17.02 14.79 9.18
N ILE A 267 17.16 13.46 9.33
CA ILE A 267 18.45 12.82 9.65
C ILE A 267 19.48 13.05 8.54
N MET A 268 19.07 13.11 7.27
CA MET A 268 19.97 13.40 6.15
C MET A 268 20.47 14.86 6.19
N LEU A 269 19.66 15.77 6.70
CA LEU A 269 19.98 17.19 6.81
C LEU A 269 20.87 17.51 8.04
N PHE A 270 20.49 17.01 9.21
CA PHE A 270 21.16 17.31 10.48
C PHE A 270 22.24 16.28 10.87
N GLY A 271 22.35 15.18 10.13
CA GLY A 271 23.38 14.17 10.29
C GLY A 271 24.75 14.59 9.72
N ARG A 272 25.73 13.69 9.87
CA ARG A 272 27.09 13.84 9.32
C ARG A 272 27.15 13.40 7.87
N VAL A 273 26.39 14.09 7.02
CA VAL A 273 26.35 13.87 5.57
C VAL A 273 27.14 14.98 4.86
N HIS A 274 27.74 14.64 3.72
CA HIS A 274 28.41 15.61 2.84
C HIS A 274 27.44 16.74 2.45
N TRP A 275 27.94 17.97 2.26
CA TRP A 275 27.10 19.15 2.02
C TRP A 275 26.15 18.98 0.81
N ALA A 276 26.60 18.32 -0.25
CA ALA A 276 25.76 18.03 -1.42
C ALA A 276 24.57 17.12 -1.07
N GLY A 277 24.76 16.16 -0.17
CA GLY A 277 23.68 15.31 0.33
C GLY A 277 22.69 16.07 1.21
N LYS A 278 23.15 17.11 1.93
CA LYS A 278 22.26 18.00 2.69
C LYS A 278 21.41 18.88 1.78
N LEU A 279 21.97 19.39 0.68
CA LEU A 279 21.20 20.12 -0.34
C LEU A 279 20.16 19.22 -1.02
N LEU A 280 20.55 17.99 -1.35
CA LEU A 280 19.61 16.99 -1.87
C LEU A 280 18.49 16.74 -0.86
N ALA A 281 18.80 16.58 0.43
CA ALA A 281 17.80 16.41 1.48
C ALA A 281 16.83 17.61 1.58
N LEU A 282 17.30 18.85 1.40
CA LEU A 282 16.42 20.02 1.35
C LEU A 282 15.42 19.94 0.18
N LEU A 283 15.91 19.57 -1.02
CA LEU A 283 15.06 19.40 -2.20
C LEU A 283 14.05 18.26 -2.00
N GLU A 284 14.50 17.12 -1.49
CA GLU A 284 13.65 15.96 -1.19
C GLU A 284 12.54 16.32 -0.20
N LEU A 285 12.90 16.96 0.92
CA LEU A 285 11.93 17.39 1.93
C LEU A 285 10.95 18.44 1.38
N ALA A 286 11.39 19.33 0.50
CA ALA A 286 10.52 20.29 -0.18
C ALA A 286 9.51 19.60 -1.09
N LEU A 287 9.94 18.59 -1.85
CA LEU A 287 9.06 17.79 -2.72
C LEU A 287 8.04 16.99 -1.90
N LEU A 288 8.48 16.32 -0.82
CA LEU A 288 7.57 15.63 0.11
C LEU A 288 6.53 16.58 0.70
N TYR A 289 6.95 17.78 1.11
CA TYR A 289 6.06 18.81 1.65
C TYR A 289 5.04 19.30 0.63
N MET A 290 5.47 19.64 -0.59
CA MET A 290 4.56 20.05 -1.66
C MET A 290 3.59 18.93 -2.06
N GLY A 291 4.05 17.68 -2.10
CA GLY A 291 3.18 16.52 -2.32
C GLY A 291 2.12 16.37 -1.22
N LEU A 292 2.48 16.55 0.05
CA LEU A 292 1.54 16.54 1.18
C LEU A 292 0.49 17.67 1.07
N LEU A 293 0.88 18.84 0.58
CA LEU A 293 -0.06 19.94 0.31
C LEU A 293 -1.05 19.57 -0.81
N ALA A 294 -0.54 19.07 -1.93
CA ALA A 294 -1.33 18.72 -3.12
C ALA A 294 -2.31 17.56 -2.90
N THR A 295 -1.91 16.57 -2.07
CA THR A 295 -2.77 15.41 -1.75
C THR A 295 -3.95 15.76 -0.84
N SER A 296 -3.83 16.84 -0.05
CA SER A 296 -4.88 17.31 0.88
C SER A 296 -5.38 16.24 1.85
N SER A 297 -4.51 15.33 2.30
CA SER A 297 -4.88 14.21 3.17
C SER A 297 -4.78 14.58 4.65
N TYR A 298 -5.92 14.68 5.34
CA TYR A 298 -5.96 15.10 6.76
C TYR A 298 -5.24 14.14 7.70
N SER A 299 -5.33 12.82 7.48
CA SER A 299 -4.71 11.81 8.35
C SER A 299 -3.19 11.88 8.29
N ALA A 300 -2.63 12.04 7.09
CA ALA A 300 -1.19 12.21 6.88
C ALA A 300 -0.65 13.47 7.57
N TRP A 301 -1.37 14.61 7.44
CA TRP A 301 -1.01 15.85 8.14
C TRP A 301 -1.06 15.72 9.65
N LEU A 302 -2.09 15.08 10.20
CA LEU A 302 -2.19 14.82 11.62
C LEU A 302 -1.01 13.96 12.10
N GLY A 303 -0.69 12.88 11.39
CA GLY A 303 0.46 12.03 11.71
C GLY A 303 1.79 12.80 11.70
N LEU A 304 2.01 13.65 10.71
CA LEU A 304 3.20 14.51 10.63
C LEU A 304 3.27 15.50 11.81
N ILE A 305 2.15 16.14 12.16
CA ILE A 305 2.08 17.10 13.27
C ILE A 305 2.39 16.41 14.59
N VAL A 306 1.73 15.28 14.88
CA VAL A 306 1.97 14.49 16.10
C VAL A 306 3.44 14.08 16.19
N SER A 307 4.03 13.65 15.07
CA SER A 307 5.43 13.29 14.96
C SER A 307 6.38 14.45 15.27
N LEU A 308 6.15 15.62 14.67
CA LEU A 308 6.98 16.81 14.88
C LEU A 308 6.91 17.30 16.33
N VAL A 309 5.70 17.38 16.90
CA VAL A 309 5.49 17.77 18.30
C VAL A 309 6.22 16.81 19.23
N PHE A 310 6.08 15.50 19.00
CA PHE A 310 6.79 14.48 19.76
C PHE A 310 8.30 14.64 19.68
N VAL A 311 8.87 14.78 18.48
CA VAL A 311 10.33 14.89 18.30
C VAL A 311 10.85 16.16 18.96
N LEU A 312 10.18 17.30 18.81
CA LEU A 312 10.58 18.55 19.48
C LEU A 312 10.54 18.43 21.00
N ALA A 313 9.46 17.88 21.56
CA ALA A 313 9.33 17.66 23.00
C ALA A 313 10.38 16.68 23.53
N ALA A 314 10.64 15.60 22.80
CA ALA A 314 11.63 14.60 23.18
C ALA A 314 13.06 15.14 23.07
N LEU A 315 13.38 15.94 22.04
CA LEU A 315 14.68 16.60 21.91
C LEU A 315 14.91 17.61 23.05
N TRP A 316 13.86 18.29 23.48
CA TRP A 316 13.92 19.16 24.65
C TRP A 316 14.19 18.36 25.93
N PHE A 317 13.42 17.31 26.18
CA PHE A 317 13.55 16.48 27.38
C PHE A 317 14.90 15.76 27.48
N TYR A 318 15.38 15.15 26.39
CA TYR A 318 16.61 14.36 26.37
C TYR A 318 17.89 15.16 26.04
N ARG A 319 17.83 16.49 26.15
CA ARG A 319 18.95 17.41 25.84
C ARG A 319 19.51 17.20 24.42
N GLY A 320 18.67 16.80 23.47
CA GLY A 320 19.00 16.58 22.06
C GLY A 320 18.99 17.85 21.21
N ILE A 321 18.45 18.96 21.72
CA ILE A 321 18.42 20.28 21.06
C ILE A 321 19.79 20.75 20.56
N GLY A 322 20.88 20.28 21.17
CA GLY A 322 22.24 20.58 20.71
C GLY A 322 22.46 20.31 19.22
N VAL A 323 21.82 19.30 18.63
CA VAL A 323 21.94 19.01 17.18
C VAL A 323 21.43 20.16 16.32
N LEU A 324 20.29 20.75 16.69
CA LEU A 324 19.70 21.88 15.97
C LEU A 324 20.56 23.12 16.12
N ARG A 325 21.10 23.37 17.33
CA ARG A 325 22.02 24.51 17.59
C ARG A 325 23.28 24.43 16.72
N HIS A 326 23.89 23.26 16.62
CA HIS A 326 25.10 23.06 15.79
C HIS A 326 24.82 23.14 14.28
N ASN A 327 23.56 22.97 13.86
CA ASN A 327 23.15 23.00 12.45
C ASN A 327 22.18 24.17 12.17
N LEU A 328 22.30 25.30 12.89
CA LEU A 328 21.35 26.41 12.78
C LEU A 328 21.20 26.94 11.35
N GLY A 329 22.30 27.01 10.59
CA GLY A 329 22.27 27.40 9.17
C GLY A 329 21.45 26.44 8.31
N TRP A 330 21.52 25.13 8.56
CA TRP A 330 20.71 24.13 7.86
C TRP A 330 19.25 24.16 8.32
N ALA A 331 18.99 24.46 9.59
CA ALA A 331 17.63 24.64 10.10
C ALA A 331 16.96 25.88 9.48
N ALA A 332 17.67 26.99 9.38
CA ALA A 332 17.23 28.19 8.65
C ALA A 332 17.04 27.91 7.16
N GLY A 333 17.98 27.18 6.54
CA GLY A 333 17.86 26.73 5.15
C GLY A 333 16.61 25.87 4.90
N LEU A 334 16.29 24.95 5.80
CA LEU A 334 15.05 24.17 5.74
C LEU A 334 13.82 25.06 5.82
N LEU A 335 13.77 25.98 6.79
CA LEU A 335 12.66 26.91 6.95
C LEU A 335 12.42 27.73 5.68
N LEU A 336 13.49 28.31 5.12
CA LEU A 336 13.44 29.09 3.89
C LEU A 336 12.98 28.22 2.71
N THR A 337 13.50 27.00 2.60
CA THR A 337 13.12 26.07 1.52
C THR A 337 11.65 25.68 1.60
N LEU A 338 11.14 25.33 2.79
CA LEU A 338 9.72 24.97 2.97
C LEU A 338 8.80 26.17 2.74
N THR A 339 9.22 27.37 3.13
CA THR A 339 8.48 28.62 2.86
C THR A 339 8.45 28.91 1.36
N ALA A 340 9.60 28.79 0.67
CA ALA A 340 9.67 28.96 -0.78
C ALA A 340 8.84 27.91 -1.51
N ALA A 341 8.87 26.65 -1.06
CA ALA A 341 8.07 25.57 -1.62
C ALA A 341 6.56 25.81 -1.45
N LEU A 342 6.14 26.32 -0.28
CA LEU A 342 4.75 26.74 -0.05
C LEU A 342 4.34 27.87 -1.00
N LEU A 343 5.13 28.95 -1.08
CA LEU A 343 4.85 30.08 -1.97
C LEU A 343 4.81 29.63 -3.43
N PHE A 344 5.76 28.79 -3.85
CA PHE A 344 5.79 28.21 -5.19
C PHE A 344 4.54 27.38 -5.47
N TYR A 345 4.14 26.48 -4.57
CA TYR A 345 2.91 25.70 -4.69
C TYR A 345 1.66 26.59 -4.82
N LEU A 346 1.57 27.64 -4.01
CA LEU A 346 0.45 28.60 -4.05
C LEU A 346 0.41 29.35 -5.37
N LEU A 347 1.53 29.95 -5.79
CA LEU A 347 1.63 30.72 -7.04
C LEU A 347 1.32 29.86 -8.26
N THR A 348 1.89 28.65 -8.33
CA THR A 348 1.66 27.72 -9.44
C THR A 348 0.23 27.17 -9.46
N THR A 349 -0.38 26.94 -8.31
CA THR A 349 -1.80 26.54 -8.24
C THR A 349 -2.71 27.67 -8.71
N VAL A 350 -2.46 28.91 -8.29
CA VAL A 350 -3.20 30.09 -8.77
C VAL A 350 -3.02 30.28 -10.28
N ALA A 351 -1.79 30.18 -10.79
CA ALA A 351 -1.52 30.28 -12.22
C ALA A 351 -2.20 29.17 -13.03
N TRP A 352 -2.18 27.93 -12.53
CA TRP A 352 -2.88 26.79 -13.14
C TRP A 352 -4.40 27.00 -13.21
N LEU A 353 -4.99 27.59 -12.16
CA LEU A 353 -6.42 27.95 -12.13
C LEU A 353 -6.75 29.10 -13.09
N ASN A 354 -5.84 30.04 -13.32
CA ASN A 354 -6.07 31.22 -14.17
C ASN A 354 -6.23 30.91 -15.67
N HIS A 355 -6.07 29.64 -16.10
CA HIS A 355 -6.52 29.17 -17.41
C HIS A 355 -8.06 28.90 -17.47
N GLN A 356 -8.77 29.13 -16.37
CA GLN A 356 -10.24 29.20 -16.23
C GLN A 356 -10.61 30.62 -15.75
N PRO A 357 -11.77 31.21 -16.09
CA PRO A 357 -12.07 32.60 -15.76
C PRO A 357 -12.00 32.89 -14.25
N LEU A 358 -11.31 33.98 -13.88
CA LEU A 358 -11.16 34.47 -12.51
C LEU A 358 -12.53 34.90 -11.96
N SER A 359 -13.12 34.07 -11.11
CA SER A 359 -14.30 34.41 -10.32
C SER A 359 -14.07 34.03 -8.86
N TRP A 360 -14.76 34.71 -7.94
CA TRP A 360 -14.76 34.31 -6.53
C TRP A 360 -15.23 32.86 -6.32
N VAL A 361 -15.99 32.30 -7.27
CA VAL A 361 -16.47 30.92 -7.28
C VAL A 361 -15.36 29.93 -7.65
N THR A 362 -14.36 30.31 -8.47
CA THR A 362 -13.20 29.47 -8.83
C THR A 362 -12.04 29.59 -7.83
N ILE A 363 -11.85 30.76 -7.21
CA ILE A 363 -10.80 31.00 -6.20
C ILE A 363 -11.15 30.36 -4.84
N ARG A 364 -12.42 30.39 -4.43
CA ARG A 364 -12.84 29.91 -3.11
C ARG A 364 -12.58 28.41 -2.87
N PRO A 365 -12.86 27.48 -3.80
CA PRO A 365 -12.50 26.07 -3.65
C PRO A 365 -10.99 25.86 -3.56
N ALA A 366 -10.19 26.61 -4.31
CA ALA A 366 -8.73 26.56 -4.24
C ALA A 366 -8.21 27.07 -2.89
N LEU A 367 -8.72 28.19 -2.38
CA LEU A 367 -8.40 28.69 -1.03
C LEU A 367 -8.87 27.73 0.06
N ILE A 368 -9.99 27.02 -0.12
CA ILE A 368 -10.48 25.99 0.80
C ILE A 368 -9.62 24.71 0.74
N GLN A 369 -9.18 24.28 -0.44
CA GLN A 369 -8.24 23.17 -0.61
C GLN A 369 -6.85 23.52 -0.05
N VAL A 370 -6.50 24.80 -0.05
CA VAL A 370 -5.29 25.35 0.58
C VAL A 370 -5.51 25.62 2.07
N ALA A 371 -6.74 25.69 2.60
CA ALA A 371 -7.01 25.97 4.02
C ALA A 371 -6.31 25.04 5.02
N PRO A 372 -6.08 23.74 4.75
CA PRO A 372 -5.20 22.90 5.58
C PRO A 372 -3.75 23.40 5.60
N ALA A 373 -3.26 23.95 4.48
CA ALA A 373 -1.97 24.64 4.40
C ALA A 373 -1.94 25.92 5.25
N TRP A 374 -3.09 26.54 5.59
CA TRP A 374 -3.12 27.66 6.53
C TRP A 374 -2.79 27.22 7.97
N GLY A 375 -3.18 25.99 8.35
CA GLY A 375 -2.70 25.34 9.57
C GLY A 375 -1.17 25.19 9.56
N THR A 376 -0.59 24.83 8.42
CA THR A 376 0.89 24.76 8.25
C THR A 376 1.57 26.13 8.25
N PHE A 377 0.87 27.19 7.80
CA PHE A 377 1.30 28.59 7.87
C PHE A 377 1.47 29.07 9.32
N THR A 378 0.77 28.45 10.29
CA THR A 378 0.99 28.70 11.73
C THR A 378 2.12 27.84 12.31
N LEU A 379 2.41 26.69 11.71
CA LEU A 379 3.40 25.72 12.20
C LEU A 379 4.84 26.01 11.73
N ILE A 380 5.02 26.59 10.54
CA ILE A 380 6.32 27.05 10.02
C ILE A 380 6.90 28.16 10.94
N PRO A 381 6.13 29.19 11.32
CA PRO A 381 6.51 30.13 12.37
C PRO A 381 6.67 29.46 13.73
N LEU A 382 5.86 28.46 14.12
CA LEU A 382 6.07 27.76 15.40
C LEU A 382 7.38 26.98 15.45
N PHE A 383 7.84 26.35 14.35
CA PHE A 383 9.14 25.66 14.29
C PHE A 383 10.30 26.66 14.29
N ALA A 384 10.16 27.78 13.59
CA ALA A 384 11.10 28.91 13.59
C ALA A 384 11.16 29.63 14.95
N LEU A 385 10.00 29.90 15.53
CA LEU A 385 9.81 30.45 16.87
C LEU A 385 10.27 29.46 17.92
N PHE A 386 10.18 28.15 17.74
CA PHE A 386 10.75 27.18 18.69
C PHE A 386 12.27 27.25 18.69
N GLY A 387 12.88 27.38 17.52
CA GLY A 387 14.32 27.63 17.35
C GLY A 387 14.79 28.94 18.01
N LEU A 388 13.97 29.99 17.93
CA LEU A 388 14.20 31.30 18.58
C LEU A 388 13.75 31.35 20.05
N ALA A 389 12.83 30.48 20.47
CA ALA A 389 12.32 30.31 21.83
C ALA A 389 13.14 29.31 22.63
N VAL A 390 14.17 28.70 22.03
CA VAL A 390 15.15 27.88 22.75
C VAL A 390 15.68 28.57 24.02
N PRO A 391 16.01 29.88 24.04
CA PRO A 391 16.41 30.60 25.27
C PRO A 391 15.24 30.77 26.26
N LEU A 392 14.02 31.04 25.76
CA LEU A 392 12.80 31.20 26.55
C LEU A 392 12.35 29.88 27.21
N LEU A 393 12.49 28.76 26.50
CA LEU A 393 12.21 27.40 26.97
C LEU A 393 13.26 26.93 27.98
N GLU A 394 14.49 27.39 27.86
CA GLU A 394 15.58 27.15 28.82
C GLU A 394 15.37 27.96 30.12
N TRP A 395 14.78 29.16 30.01
CA TRP A 395 14.25 29.97 31.12
C TRP A 395 13.01 29.31 31.79
N LEU A 396 12.02 28.86 31.00
CA LEU A 396 10.84 28.11 31.48
C LEU A 396 11.20 26.77 32.14
N ARG A 397 12.26 26.09 31.69
CA ARG A 397 12.77 24.85 32.31
C ARG A 397 13.23 25.05 33.76
N ARG A 398 13.76 26.23 34.11
CA ARG A 398 14.11 26.61 35.49
C ARG A 398 12.86 26.92 36.34
N ARG A 399 11.68 27.04 35.72
CA ARG A 399 10.40 27.44 36.31
C ARG A 399 9.26 26.56 35.78
N TRP A 400 9.47 25.24 35.73
CA TRP A 400 8.58 24.26 35.07
C TRP A 400 7.12 24.30 35.55
N SER A 401 6.87 24.76 36.78
CA SER A 401 5.54 25.02 37.34
C SER A 401 4.76 26.06 36.52
N TRP A 402 5.41 27.10 36.02
CA TRP A 402 4.78 28.16 35.22
C TRP A 402 4.46 27.71 33.79
N ALA A 403 5.19 26.74 33.23
CA ALA A 403 4.89 26.16 31.92
C ALA A 403 3.61 25.31 31.94
N LEU A 404 3.39 24.55 33.02
CA LEU A 404 2.15 23.81 33.26
C LEU A 404 0.97 24.75 33.51
N VAL A 405 1.18 25.85 34.25
CA VAL A 405 0.16 26.89 34.45
C VAL A 405 -0.18 27.59 33.13
N LEU A 406 0.80 27.90 32.28
CA LEU A 406 0.55 28.49 30.97
C LEU A 406 -0.18 27.53 30.02
N LEU A 407 0.18 26.24 30.01
CA LEU A 407 -0.54 25.20 29.26
C LEU A 407 -1.97 24.99 29.77
N ALA A 408 -2.17 25.00 31.09
CA ALA A 408 -3.49 24.92 31.70
C ALA A 408 -4.33 26.17 31.42
N LEU A 409 -3.73 27.36 31.42
CA LEU A 409 -4.37 28.63 31.07
C LEU A 409 -4.73 28.69 29.58
N LEU A 410 -3.85 28.23 28.68
CA LEU A 410 -4.12 28.16 27.24
C LEU A 410 -5.17 27.09 26.92
N ALA A 411 -5.15 25.96 27.63
CA ALA A 411 -6.19 24.93 27.53
C ALA A 411 -7.54 25.45 28.07
N ALA A 412 -7.55 26.14 29.22
CA ALA A 412 -8.74 26.74 29.80
C ALA A 412 -9.30 27.90 28.96
N LEU A 413 -8.43 28.71 28.35
CA LEU A 413 -8.81 29.77 27.42
C LEU A 413 -9.35 29.16 26.11
N GLY A 414 -8.72 28.10 25.60
CA GLY A 414 -9.19 27.37 24.42
C GLY A 414 -10.55 26.69 24.64
N PHE A 415 -10.76 26.07 25.81
CA PHE A 415 -12.02 25.42 26.18
C PHE A 415 -13.13 26.47 26.46
N GLY A 416 -12.80 27.53 27.18
CA GLY A 416 -13.72 28.62 27.49
C GLY A 416 -14.15 29.42 26.26
N VAL A 417 -13.26 29.61 25.28
CA VAL A 417 -13.61 30.23 23.99
C VAL A 417 -14.47 29.29 23.15
N ALA A 418 -14.15 27.99 23.07
CA ALA A 418 -14.90 27.01 22.29
C ALA A 418 -16.35 26.82 22.76
N ASP A 419 -16.60 26.86 24.08
CA ASP A 419 -17.94 26.67 24.64
C ASP A 419 -18.74 27.98 24.79
N SER A 420 -18.10 29.14 24.59
CA SER A 420 -18.77 30.44 24.63
C SER A 420 -19.74 30.65 23.45
N PRO A 421 -20.77 31.51 23.59
CA PRO A 421 -21.65 31.93 22.49
C PRO A 421 -20.89 32.54 21.30
N TRP A 422 -19.74 33.15 21.57
CA TRP A 422 -18.83 33.69 20.56
C TRP A 422 -18.04 32.58 19.83
N GLY A 423 -17.57 31.54 20.52
CA GLY A 423 -16.91 30.38 19.91
C GLY A 423 -17.81 29.60 18.95
N ARG A 424 -19.07 29.39 19.35
CA ARG A 424 -20.11 28.76 18.53
C ARG A 424 -20.50 29.56 17.28
N ARG A 425 -20.35 30.90 17.32
CA ARG A 425 -20.62 31.81 16.19
C ARG A 425 -19.38 32.18 15.36
N SER A 426 -18.18 32.04 15.93
CA SER A 426 -16.90 32.28 15.25
C SER A 426 -16.57 31.17 14.25
N LEU A 427 -15.66 31.43 13.31
CA LEU A 427 -15.17 30.49 12.29
C LEU A 427 -14.80 29.10 12.84
N ILE A 428 -14.51 28.96 14.14
CA ILE A 428 -14.09 27.73 14.81
C ILE A 428 -15.24 26.69 14.89
N GLY A 429 -16.47 27.09 15.22
CA GLY A 429 -17.62 26.17 15.31
C GLY A 429 -17.97 25.51 13.96
N PRO A 430 -18.14 26.29 12.88
CA PRO A 430 -18.34 25.76 11.53
C PRO A 430 -17.11 25.03 10.98
N VAL A 431 -15.88 25.37 11.39
CA VAL A 431 -14.66 24.66 10.97
C VAL A 431 -14.54 23.31 11.67
N PHE A 432 -14.78 23.19 12.98
CA PHE A 432 -14.83 21.90 13.67
C PHE A 432 -16.03 21.04 13.25
N GLY A 433 -17.19 21.66 13.00
CA GLY A 433 -18.37 21.01 12.42
C GLY A 433 -18.15 20.54 10.98
N LYS A 434 -17.40 21.27 10.15
CA LYS A 434 -17.05 20.85 8.78
C LYS A 434 -15.81 19.95 8.70
N LEU A 435 -14.91 19.98 9.69
CA LEU A 435 -13.80 19.02 9.82
C LEU A 435 -14.31 17.64 10.25
N SER A 436 -15.34 17.59 11.10
CA SER A 436 -16.02 16.35 11.47
C SER A 436 -16.98 15.84 10.39
N TYR A 437 -17.52 16.75 9.57
CA TYR A 437 -18.51 16.47 8.52
C TYR A 437 -17.95 16.71 7.10
N ALA A 438 -16.69 16.37 6.84
CA ALA A 438 -16.25 16.18 5.47
C ALA A 438 -16.80 14.83 5.00
N ALA A 439 -17.36 14.74 3.79
CA ALA A 439 -17.97 13.50 3.26
C ALA A 439 -17.05 12.25 3.31
N SER A 440 -15.73 12.44 3.48
CA SER A 440 -14.75 11.37 3.70
C SER A 440 -14.69 10.81 5.13
N VAL A 441 -15.25 11.51 6.13
CA VAL A 441 -15.30 11.08 7.55
C VAL A 441 -16.58 10.28 7.81
N GLY A 442 -17.68 10.63 7.14
CA GLY A 442 -18.95 9.88 7.16
C GLY A 442 -18.70 8.42 6.80
N ALA A 443 -18.28 8.17 5.55
CA ALA A 443 -18.01 6.84 4.96
C ALA A 443 -16.97 5.97 5.70
N ARG A 444 -16.18 6.53 6.63
CA ARG A 444 -15.21 5.77 7.44
C ARG A 444 -15.81 5.28 8.74
N PHE A 445 -16.85 5.96 9.24
CA PHE A 445 -17.43 5.62 10.52
C PHE A 445 -18.28 4.34 10.43
N GLU A 446 -18.92 4.08 9.29
CA GLU A 446 -19.70 2.84 9.07
C GLU A 446 -18.80 1.62 9.02
N ASP A 447 -17.66 1.73 8.33
CA ASP A 447 -16.62 0.70 8.35
C ASP A 447 -16.18 0.38 9.78
N TRP A 448 -16.03 1.40 10.63
CA TRP A 448 -15.67 1.19 12.03
C TRP A 448 -16.77 0.49 12.81
N GLN A 449 -18.03 0.89 12.63
CA GLN A 449 -19.15 0.26 13.33
C GLN A 449 -19.33 -1.20 12.91
N ILE A 450 -19.22 -1.48 11.60
CA ILE A 450 -19.27 -2.83 11.05
C ILE A 450 -18.10 -3.67 11.57
N GLY A 451 -16.88 -3.15 11.56
CA GLY A 451 -15.71 -3.82 12.14
C GLY A 451 -15.82 -4.07 13.65
N LEU A 452 -16.36 -3.12 14.40
CA LEU A 452 -16.63 -3.31 15.83
C LEU A 452 -17.76 -4.33 16.07
N MET A 453 -18.72 -4.47 15.15
CA MET A 453 -19.72 -5.54 15.21
C MET A 453 -19.09 -6.92 14.98
N MET A 454 -18.13 -7.02 14.05
CA MET A 454 -17.32 -8.24 13.86
C MET A 454 -16.52 -8.59 15.12
N PHE A 455 -15.85 -7.60 15.74
CA PHE A 455 -15.14 -7.79 17.00
C PHE A 455 -16.06 -8.25 18.14
N ARG A 456 -17.24 -7.63 18.29
CA ARG A 456 -18.20 -8.03 19.34
C ARG A 456 -18.73 -9.45 19.14
N ALA A 457 -18.86 -9.90 17.89
CA ALA A 457 -19.25 -11.28 17.59
C ALA A 457 -18.13 -12.28 17.91
N HIS A 458 -16.86 -11.92 17.69
CA HIS A 458 -15.70 -12.79 17.92
C HIS A 458 -14.58 -12.10 18.72
N PRO A 459 -14.78 -11.81 20.02
CA PRO A 459 -13.95 -10.87 20.76
C PRO A 459 -12.55 -11.36 21.11
N ILE A 460 -12.29 -12.67 21.16
CA ILE A 460 -11.00 -13.19 21.64
C ILE A 460 -9.97 -13.25 20.51
N ILE A 461 -10.26 -14.01 19.46
CA ILE A 461 -9.34 -14.27 18.34
C ILE A 461 -9.80 -13.65 17.00
N GLY A 462 -10.89 -12.88 17.01
CA GLY A 462 -11.43 -12.22 15.82
C GLY A 462 -12.14 -13.17 14.86
N ILE A 463 -12.63 -12.63 13.73
CA ILE A 463 -13.30 -13.39 12.67
C ILE A 463 -12.32 -14.16 11.76
N GLY A 464 -11.01 -13.94 11.89
CA GLY A 464 -9.99 -14.48 11.01
C GLY A 464 -9.27 -13.40 10.21
N ILE A 465 -7.96 -13.57 10.00
CA ILE A 465 -7.15 -12.66 9.16
C ILE A 465 -7.66 -12.66 7.72
N GLY A 466 -7.86 -11.50 7.11
CA GLY A 466 -8.36 -11.38 5.73
C GLY A 466 -9.87 -11.61 5.55
N GLU A 467 -10.61 -11.91 6.63
CA GLU A 467 -12.06 -12.13 6.60
C GLU A 467 -12.86 -10.83 6.58
N TYR A 468 -12.30 -9.70 7.00
CA TYR A 468 -13.04 -8.43 7.06
C TYR A 468 -13.74 -8.13 5.72
N LYS A 469 -12.99 -8.18 4.62
CA LYS A 469 -13.51 -7.92 3.26
C LYS A 469 -14.53 -8.93 2.75
N ARG A 470 -14.57 -10.15 3.31
CA ARG A 470 -15.47 -11.25 2.90
C ARG A 470 -16.74 -11.28 3.72
N GLN A 471 -16.63 -10.97 5.02
CA GLN A 471 -17.75 -10.84 5.94
C GLN A 471 -18.38 -9.43 5.93
N PHE A 472 -17.77 -8.45 5.26
CA PHE A 472 -18.27 -7.07 5.26
C PHE A 472 -19.75 -6.97 4.88
N LEU A 473 -20.17 -7.59 3.76
CA LEU A 473 -21.56 -7.49 3.28
C LEU A 473 -22.59 -8.13 4.24
N PRO A 474 -22.39 -9.36 4.76
CA PRO A 474 -23.26 -9.92 5.79
C PRO A 474 -23.37 -9.05 7.06
N TYR A 475 -22.27 -8.47 7.53
CA TYR A 475 -22.31 -7.60 8.70
C TYR A 475 -22.89 -6.21 8.40
N LYS A 476 -22.71 -5.70 7.17
CA LYS A 476 -23.40 -4.50 6.66
C LYS A 476 -24.91 -4.72 6.70
N ALA A 477 -25.41 -5.85 6.21
CA ALA A 477 -26.83 -6.18 6.25
C ALA A 477 -27.38 -6.15 7.68
N ARG A 478 -26.69 -6.80 8.63
CA ARG A 478 -27.06 -6.77 10.06
C ARG A 478 -27.00 -5.36 10.65
N TYR A 479 -26.00 -4.56 10.29
CA TYR A 479 -25.87 -3.18 10.75
C TYR A 479 -27.03 -2.32 10.26
N LEU A 480 -27.44 -2.46 9.00
CA LEU A 480 -28.57 -1.74 8.41
C LEU A 480 -29.92 -2.08 9.06
N GLN A 481 -30.04 -3.19 9.78
CA GLN A 481 -31.22 -3.53 10.57
C GLN A 481 -31.27 -2.82 11.94
N THR A 482 -30.17 -2.20 12.38
CA THR A 482 -30.13 -1.45 13.65
C THR A 482 -30.63 -0.01 13.48
N PRO A 483 -31.19 0.64 14.52
CA PRO A 483 -31.60 2.04 14.44
C PRO A 483 -30.46 2.98 14.03
N GLN A 484 -29.24 2.70 14.50
CA GLN A 484 -28.04 3.45 14.14
C GLN A 484 -27.68 3.28 12.67
N GLY A 485 -27.70 2.05 12.15
CA GLY A 485 -27.41 1.79 10.74
C GLY A 485 -28.45 2.36 9.79
N GLN A 486 -29.74 2.33 10.16
CA GLN A 486 -30.81 2.97 9.38
C GLN A 486 -30.63 4.49 9.31
N ALA A 487 -30.36 5.14 10.45
CA ALA A 487 -30.12 6.58 10.51
C ALA A 487 -28.89 6.98 9.67
N MET A 488 -27.81 6.20 9.77
CA MET A 488 -26.59 6.46 9.01
C MET A 488 -26.80 6.25 7.50
N ASN A 489 -27.47 5.16 7.11
CA ASN A 489 -27.75 4.91 5.70
C ASN A 489 -28.69 5.97 5.10
N ALA A 490 -29.63 6.50 5.88
CA ALA A 490 -30.47 7.63 5.44
C ALA A 490 -29.65 8.92 5.22
N GLN A 491 -28.55 9.11 5.95
CA GLN A 491 -27.67 10.26 5.85
C GLN A 491 -26.67 10.15 4.69
N VAL A 492 -26.10 8.97 4.48
CA VAL A 492 -25.01 8.73 3.50
C VAL A 492 -25.52 8.17 2.18
N GLY A 493 -26.71 7.57 2.17
CA GLY A 493 -27.38 7.03 0.99
C GLY A 493 -26.97 5.59 0.66
N TYR A 494 -25.67 5.34 0.51
CA TYR A 494 -25.10 4.03 0.21
C TYR A 494 -23.76 3.85 0.92
N ILE A 495 -23.57 2.70 1.57
CA ILE A 495 -22.31 2.31 2.21
C ILE A 495 -21.60 1.34 1.25
N PRO A 496 -20.51 1.75 0.58
CA PRO A 496 -19.79 0.87 -0.33
C PRO A 496 -19.19 -0.34 0.39
N ARG A 497 -19.01 -1.46 -0.32
CA ARG A 497 -18.24 -2.59 0.20
C ARG A 497 -16.80 -2.15 0.50
N ALA A 498 -16.40 -2.20 1.76
CA ALA A 498 -15.03 -1.90 2.15
C ALA A 498 -14.17 -3.18 2.19
N ALA A 499 -12.97 -3.09 1.60
CA ALA A 499 -11.97 -4.15 1.73
C ALA A 499 -11.24 -4.08 3.09
N GLN A 500 -11.24 -2.93 3.74
CA GLN A 500 -10.50 -2.65 4.98
C GLN A 500 -11.32 -1.70 5.85
N ALA A 501 -11.13 -1.73 7.16
CA ALA A 501 -11.87 -0.89 8.10
C ALA A 501 -11.54 0.61 8.05
N HIS A 502 -10.58 1.06 7.24
CA HIS A 502 -10.08 2.45 7.29
C HIS A 502 -9.63 2.90 8.69
N ASN A 503 -9.22 1.93 9.51
CA ASN A 503 -8.63 2.08 10.83
C ASN A 503 -7.96 0.75 11.18
N GLU A 504 -6.64 0.76 11.24
CA GLU A 504 -5.82 -0.44 11.46
C GLU A 504 -6.14 -1.11 12.81
N TYR A 505 -6.53 -0.33 13.83
CA TYR A 505 -6.86 -0.86 15.14
C TYR A 505 -8.23 -1.57 15.14
N VAL A 506 -9.21 -1.02 14.43
CA VAL A 506 -10.51 -1.69 14.24
C VAL A 506 -10.35 -2.93 13.35
N GLN A 507 -9.52 -2.86 12.32
CA GLN A 507 -9.17 -3.99 11.47
C GLN A 507 -8.57 -5.13 12.31
N VAL A 508 -7.54 -4.84 13.12
CA VAL A 508 -6.93 -5.81 14.04
C VAL A 508 -7.94 -6.35 15.05
N ALA A 509 -8.82 -5.50 15.60
CA ALA A 509 -9.86 -5.96 16.51
C ALA A 509 -10.84 -6.93 15.82
N ALA A 510 -11.32 -6.59 14.63
CA ALA A 510 -12.24 -7.42 13.87
C ALA A 510 -11.60 -8.78 13.54
N GLU A 511 -10.40 -8.78 12.97
CA GLU A 511 -9.78 -9.98 12.40
C GLU A 511 -9.00 -10.83 13.40
N LEU A 512 -8.39 -10.21 14.41
CA LEU A 512 -7.50 -10.87 15.39
C LEU A 512 -8.00 -10.80 16.84
N GLY A 513 -9.10 -10.08 17.09
CA GLY A 513 -9.72 -9.97 18.40
C GLY A 513 -8.85 -9.24 19.44
N LEU A 514 -9.18 -9.44 20.72
CA LEU A 514 -8.48 -8.85 21.85
C LEU A 514 -7.03 -9.33 21.91
N LEU A 515 -6.74 -10.58 21.56
CA LEU A 515 -5.36 -11.06 21.51
C LEU A 515 -4.54 -10.30 20.48
N GLY A 516 -5.13 -9.97 19.34
CA GLY A 516 -4.48 -9.15 18.31
C GLY A 516 -4.17 -7.74 18.79
N LEU A 517 -5.14 -7.11 19.45
CA LEU A 517 -4.97 -5.79 20.06
C LEU A 517 -3.85 -5.81 21.12
N LEU A 518 -3.80 -6.83 21.97
CA LEU A 518 -2.76 -6.99 22.98
C LEU A 518 -1.38 -7.23 22.35
N ALA A 519 -1.28 -8.05 21.31
CA ALA A 519 -0.03 -8.28 20.59
C ALA A 519 0.47 -7.02 19.87
N GLY A 520 -0.44 -6.28 19.23
CA GLY A 520 -0.16 -4.97 18.62
C GLY A 520 0.28 -3.93 19.65
N ALA A 521 -0.44 -3.82 20.77
CA ALA A 521 -0.06 -2.93 21.88
C ALA A 521 1.29 -3.31 22.48
N PHE A 522 1.59 -4.61 22.61
CA PHE A 522 2.89 -5.10 23.05
C PHE A 522 4.01 -4.71 22.07
N LEU A 523 3.78 -4.82 20.77
CA LEU A 523 4.72 -4.35 19.74
C LEU A 523 4.97 -2.85 19.86
N ILE A 524 3.92 -2.02 19.92
CA ILE A 524 4.01 -0.57 20.06
C ILE A 524 4.78 -0.21 21.33
N LEU A 525 4.38 -0.77 22.48
CA LEU A 525 5.06 -0.54 23.75
C LEU A 525 6.55 -0.88 23.66
N MET A 526 6.91 -2.01 23.05
CA MET A 526 8.30 -2.43 22.91
C MET A 526 9.10 -1.51 21.97
N ILE A 527 8.51 -0.97 20.91
CA ILE A 527 9.15 0.01 20.03
C ILE A 527 9.55 1.26 20.83
N PHE A 528 8.60 1.85 21.57
CA PHE A 528 8.85 3.07 22.34
C PHE A 528 9.76 2.80 23.54
N TRP A 529 9.45 1.78 24.35
CA TRP A 529 10.21 1.46 25.56
C TRP A 529 11.68 1.14 25.28
N SER A 530 11.94 0.28 24.27
CA SER A 530 13.31 -0.11 23.93
C SER A 530 14.11 1.04 23.34
N THR A 531 13.46 1.96 22.63
CA THR A 531 14.10 3.12 21.99
C THR A 531 14.35 4.24 22.99
N LEU A 532 13.34 4.65 23.75
CA LEU A 532 13.43 5.77 24.70
C LEU A 532 14.45 5.50 25.82
N ARG A 533 14.63 4.24 26.24
CA ARG A 533 15.69 3.87 27.20
C ARG A 533 17.11 4.03 26.65
N ARG A 534 17.30 4.04 25.32
CA ARG A 534 18.61 4.21 24.68
C ARG A 534 18.98 5.67 24.45
N VAL A 535 17.99 6.56 24.36
CA VAL A 535 18.20 7.99 24.12
C VAL A 535 19.12 8.63 25.19
N PRO A 536 18.88 8.51 26.50
CA PRO A 536 19.71 9.20 27.51
C PRO A 536 21.14 8.64 27.59
N VAL A 537 21.33 7.35 27.29
CA VAL A 537 22.63 6.67 27.38
C VAL A 537 23.45 6.83 26.10
N SER A 538 22.87 7.32 25.02
CA SER A 538 23.58 7.61 23.78
C SER A 538 24.52 8.80 23.97
N GLU A 539 25.82 8.59 23.70
CA GLU A 539 26.87 9.60 23.90
C GLU A 539 26.76 10.80 22.95
N SER A 540 26.36 10.58 21.69
CA SER A 540 26.28 11.65 20.70
C SER A 540 24.87 12.23 20.59
N ALA A 541 24.78 13.57 20.53
CA ALA A 541 23.52 14.27 20.29
C ALA A 541 22.90 13.86 18.94
N GLY A 542 23.73 13.60 17.93
CA GLY A 542 23.30 13.11 16.61
C GLY A 542 22.56 11.77 16.68
N ARG A 543 23.08 10.78 17.41
CA ARG A 543 22.39 9.49 17.58
C ARG A 543 21.08 9.62 18.36
N ARG A 544 21.02 10.50 19.37
CA ARG A 544 19.76 10.83 20.05
C ARG A 544 18.73 11.36 19.07
N PHE A 545 19.14 12.29 18.21
CA PHE A 545 18.27 12.82 17.15
C PHE A 545 17.81 11.72 16.19
N MET A 546 18.70 10.85 15.72
CA MET A 546 18.34 9.72 14.84
C MET A 546 17.28 8.80 15.48
N LEU A 547 17.49 8.39 16.74
CA LEU A 547 16.54 7.55 17.48
C LEU A 547 15.16 8.23 17.59
N LEU A 548 15.13 9.51 17.94
CA LEU A 548 13.89 10.26 18.11
C LEU A 548 13.19 10.53 16.76
N ALA A 549 13.93 10.86 15.70
CA ALA A 549 13.37 11.10 14.37
C ALA A 549 12.79 9.83 13.73
N LEU A 550 13.46 8.68 13.88
CA LEU A 550 12.90 7.38 13.45
C LEU A 550 11.66 7.00 14.26
N LEU A 551 11.67 7.23 15.57
CA LEU A 551 10.51 7.01 16.43
C LEU A 551 9.37 7.98 16.08
N GLY A 552 9.68 9.20 15.66
CA GLY A 552 8.75 10.15 15.08
C GLY A 552 8.11 9.62 13.80
N GLY A 553 8.88 9.05 12.87
CA GLY A 553 8.34 8.40 11.68
C GLY A 553 7.39 7.25 12.02
N ALA A 554 7.75 6.42 13.00
CA ALA A 554 6.89 5.34 13.49
C ALA A 554 5.62 5.88 14.16
N LEU A 555 5.70 6.99 14.90
CA LEU A 555 4.54 7.65 15.48
C LEU A 555 3.63 8.25 14.41
N ALA A 556 4.17 8.86 13.35
CA ALA A 556 3.38 9.34 12.21
C ALA A 556 2.58 8.19 11.57
N PHE A 557 3.23 7.03 11.38
CA PHE A 557 2.60 5.82 10.88
C PHE A 557 1.45 5.35 11.78
N LEU A 558 1.69 5.25 13.09
CA LEU A 558 0.69 4.81 14.07
C LEU A 558 -0.48 5.79 14.18
N SER A 559 -0.23 7.10 14.02
CA SER A 559 -1.27 8.12 14.00
C SER A 559 -2.11 8.09 12.72
N ASP A 560 -1.50 7.92 11.54
CA ASP A 560 -2.27 7.75 10.30
C ASP A 560 -3.12 6.47 10.33
N SER A 561 -2.61 5.40 10.96
CA SER A 561 -3.31 4.12 11.14
C SER A 561 -4.64 4.23 11.90
N VAL A 562 -4.92 5.34 12.59
CA VAL A 562 -6.23 5.59 13.21
C VAL A 562 -7.32 5.85 12.17
N PHE A 563 -6.95 6.42 11.02
CA PHE A 563 -7.87 6.88 9.97
C PHE A 563 -7.61 6.23 8.60
N SER A 564 -6.73 5.23 8.57
CA SER A 564 -6.17 4.59 7.39
C SER A 564 -5.75 3.15 7.73
N PHE A 565 -5.26 2.41 6.74
CA PHE A 565 -4.85 1.00 6.84
C PHE A 565 -3.43 0.76 6.29
N PRO A 566 -2.41 1.51 6.74
CA PRO A 566 -1.10 1.49 6.08
C PRO A 566 -0.35 0.15 6.17
N LEU A 567 -0.71 -0.80 7.04
CA LEU A 567 -0.08 -2.14 7.03
C LEU A 567 -0.56 -3.00 5.85
N HIS A 568 -1.73 -2.71 5.30
CA HIS A 568 -2.30 -3.41 4.13
C HIS A 568 -1.81 -2.80 2.81
N LEU A 569 -0.99 -1.74 2.88
CA LEU A 569 -0.40 -1.06 1.74
C LEU A 569 1.10 -1.39 1.68
N PRO A 570 1.56 -2.20 0.72
CA PRO A 570 2.94 -2.72 0.72
C PRO A 570 4.01 -1.63 0.85
N ALA A 571 3.85 -0.47 0.20
CA ALA A 571 4.84 0.61 0.25
C ALA A 571 4.89 1.29 1.62
N ASN A 572 3.76 1.38 2.31
CA ASN A 572 3.68 1.98 3.64
C ASN A 572 4.18 0.98 4.70
N ALA A 573 3.80 -0.30 4.58
CA ALA A 573 4.34 -1.39 5.38
C ALA A 573 5.87 -1.50 5.26
N LEU A 574 6.42 -1.27 4.06
CA LEU A 574 7.87 -1.21 3.83
C LEU A 574 8.55 -0.12 4.66
N VAL A 575 7.99 1.10 4.70
CA VAL A 575 8.53 2.19 5.52
C VAL A 575 8.53 1.79 6.99
N PHE A 576 7.43 1.25 7.49
CA PHE A 576 7.35 0.83 8.88
C PHE A 576 8.38 -0.27 9.19
N ALA A 577 8.47 -1.31 8.35
CA ALA A 577 9.47 -2.37 8.49
C ALA A 577 10.92 -1.83 8.48
N PHE A 578 11.23 -0.89 7.59
CA PHE A 578 12.52 -0.20 7.57
C PHE A 578 12.76 0.57 8.87
N LEU A 579 11.80 1.36 9.35
CA LEU A 579 11.91 2.11 10.60
C LEU A 579 12.16 1.18 11.80
N LEU A 580 11.43 0.07 11.90
CA LEU A 580 11.63 -0.94 12.95
C LEU A 580 13.03 -1.54 12.90
N GLY A 581 13.49 -1.95 11.71
CA GLY A 581 14.81 -2.53 11.50
C GLY A 581 15.93 -1.53 11.79
N ALA A 582 15.79 -0.29 11.33
CA ALA A 582 16.75 0.77 11.54
C ALA A 582 16.86 1.16 13.02
N LEU A 583 15.73 1.34 13.71
CA LEU A 583 15.66 1.58 15.16
C LEU A 583 16.36 0.49 15.96
N HIS A 584 16.33 -0.75 15.49
CA HIS A 584 16.88 -1.92 16.17
C HIS A 584 18.22 -2.39 15.60
N SER A 585 18.86 -1.56 14.77
CA SER A 585 20.22 -1.81 14.31
C SER A 585 21.24 -1.65 15.45
N PRO A 586 22.30 -2.47 15.50
CA PRO A 586 23.36 -2.34 16.50
C PRO A 586 24.06 -0.97 16.47
N VAL A 587 24.10 -0.32 15.30
CA VAL A 587 24.67 1.03 15.09
C VAL A 587 24.00 2.08 15.99
N LEU A 588 22.71 1.91 16.28
CA LEU A 588 21.95 2.79 17.17
C LEU A 588 21.85 2.24 18.61
N GLY A 589 22.80 1.40 19.02
CA GLY A 589 22.91 0.88 20.39
C GLY A 589 21.82 -0.12 20.78
N ALA A 590 21.13 -0.71 19.81
CA ALA A 590 20.15 -1.76 20.09
C ALA A 590 20.86 -3.02 20.61
N ARG A 591 20.34 -3.60 21.70
CA ARG A 591 20.82 -4.90 22.19
C ARG A 591 20.27 -6.01 21.30
N THR A 592 21.17 -6.83 20.75
CA THR A 592 20.83 -8.04 20.00
C THR A 592 20.93 -9.27 20.90
N TRP A 593 20.08 -10.25 20.62
CA TRP A 593 20.17 -11.59 21.21
C TRP A 593 20.92 -12.48 20.22
N GLU A 594 22.08 -13.00 20.64
CA GLU A 594 22.87 -13.92 19.83
C GLU A 594 22.39 -15.36 20.04
N LEU A 595 21.68 -15.92 19.06
CA LEU A 595 21.37 -17.34 19.04
C LEU A 595 22.48 -18.08 18.30
N ARG A 596 23.16 -19.02 18.97
CA ARG A 596 24.21 -19.85 18.35
C ARG A 596 23.63 -21.16 17.83
N LEU A 597 23.61 -21.31 16.51
CA LEU A 597 23.08 -22.51 15.87
C LEU A 597 24.17 -23.56 15.68
N LYS A 598 23.88 -24.81 16.07
CA LYS A 598 24.72 -25.99 15.73
C LYS A 598 24.81 -26.15 14.19
N PRO A 599 25.85 -26.80 13.64
CA PRO A 599 26.02 -26.96 12.18
C PRO A 599 24.79 -27.52 11.46
N ARG A 600 24.13 -28.54 12.05
CA ARG A 600 22.86 -29.08 11.54
C ARG A 600 21.74 -28.03 11.53
N GLY A 601 21.62 -27.25 12.60
CA GLY A 601 20.63 -26.17 12.71
C GLY A 601 20.82 -25.06 11.67
N LYS A 602 22.07 -24.68 11.37
CA LYS A 602 22.37 -23.72 10.29
C LYS A 602 21.91 -24.23 8.93
N ARG A 603 22.21 -25.50 8.63
CA ARG A 603 21.80 -26.17 7.37
C ARG A 603 20.28 -26.23 7.25
N LEU A 604 19.59 -26.66 8.31
CA LEU A 604 18.12 -26.72 8.33
C LEU A 604 17.49 -25.34 8.15
N LEU A 605 17.95 -24.32 8.87
CA LEU A 605 17.44 -22.95 8.72
C LEU A 605 17.65 -22.42 7.31
N ALA A 606 18.83 -22.65 6.72
CA ALA A 606 19.11 -22.17 5.38
C ALA A 606 18.29 -22.89 4.31
N VAL A 607 18.14 -24.21 4.40
CA VAL A 607 17.25 -24.98 3.53
C VAL A 607 15.81 -24.50 3.68
N ALA A 608 15.34 -24.27 4.91
CA ALA A 608 13.99 -23.77 5.16
C ALA A 608 13.77 -22.38 4.55
N LEU A 609 14.66 -21.41 4.77
CA LEU A 609 14.54 -20.06 4.23
C LEU A 609 14.62 -20.03 2.70
N ILE A 610 15.53 -20.79 2.10
CA ILE A 610 15.68 -20.86 0.63
C ILE A 610 14.46 -21.55 0.01
N THR A 611 14.02 -22.69 0.57
CA THR A 611 12.88 -23.44 0.05
C THR A 611 11.59 -22.64 0.19
N LEU A 612 11.35 -22.04 1.36
CA LEU A 612 10.20 -21.15 1.57
C LEU A 612 10.24 -19.97 0.61
N GLY A 613 11.40 -19.33 0.46
CA GLY A 613 11.58 -18.20 -0.46
C GLY A 613 11.30 -18.58 -1.92
N LEU A 614 11.74 -19.76 -2.37
CA LEU A 614 11.44 -20.28 -3.70
C LEU A 614 9.95 -20.56 -3.89
N ILE A 615 9.31 -21.27 -2.94
CA ILE A 615 7.88 -21.59 -3.01
C ILE A 615 7.05 -20.31 -3.06
N VAL A 616 7.30 -19.37 -2.15
CA VAL A 616 6.58 -18.09 -2.09
C VAL A 616 6.81 -17.28 -3.36
N SER A 617 8.03 -17.25 -3.90
CA SER A 617 8.31 -16.52 -5.15
C SER A 617 7.60 -17.14 -6.37
N ILE A 618 7.55 -18.47 -6.48
CA ILE A 618 6.84 -19.17 -7.54
C ILE A 618 5.34 -18.90 -7.44
N VAL A 619 4.76 -19.03 -6.24
CA VAL A 619 3.35 -18.76 -5.99
C VAL A 619 3.02 -17.31 -6.30
N ALA A 620 3.79 -16.35 -5.78
CA ALA A 620 3.57 -14.92 -6.02
C ALA A 620 3.66 -14.55 -7.50
N TYR A 621 4.58 -15.17 -8.25
CA TYR A 621 4.68 -14.94 -9.70
C TYR A 621 3.51 -15.56 -10.48
N ARG A 622 3.02 -16.73 -10.07
CA ARG A 622 1.79 -17.31 -10.66
C ARG A 622 0.57 -16.42 -10.39
N ASP A 623 0.44 -15.91 -9.16
CA ASP A 623 -0.61 -14.99 -8.75
C ASP A 623 -0.55 -13.69 -9.57
N PHE A 624 0.66 -13.15 -9.77
CA PHE A 624 0.89 -12.01 -10.68
C PHE A 624 0.33 -12.27 -12.09
N LEU A 625 0.69 -13.39 -12.71
CA LEU A 625 0.22 -13.73 -14.05
C LEU A 625 -1.29 -13.96 -14.09
N SER A 626 -1.85 -14.55 -13.02
CA SER A 626 -3.30 -14.71 -12.87
C SER A 626 -4.02 -13.37 -12.92
N ASP A 627 -3.54 -12.38 -12.17
CA ASP A 627 -4.16 -11.05 -12.10
C ASP A 627 -3.99 -10.24 -13.39
N VAL A 628 -2.86 -10.41 -14.09
CA VAL A 628 -2.67 -9.84 -15.43
C VAL A 628 -3.67 -10.42 -16.42
N ALA A 629 -3.81 -11.75 -16.45
CA ALA A 629 -4.79 -12.43 -17.29
C ALA A 629 -6.23 -12.04 -16.91
N LEU A 630 -6.51 -11.85 -15.61
CA LEU A 630 -7.80 -11.35 -15.13
C LEU A 630 -8.10 -9.96 -15.70
N ASN A 631 -7.16 -9.01 -15.57
CA ASN A 631 -7.34 -7.66 -16.07
C ASN A 631 -7.48 -7.62 -17.61
N SER A 632 -6.68 -8.41 -18.33
CA SER A 632 -6.81 -8.57 -19.79
C SER A 632 -8.18 -9.13 -20.17
N GLY A 633 -8.62 -10.20 -19.49
CA GLY A 633 -9.92 -10.83 -19.72
C GLY A 633 -11.10 -9.90 -19.42
N LYS A 634 -11.02 -9.04 -18.40
CA LYS A 634 -12.01 -7.97 -18.16
C LYS A 634 -12.06 -6.97 -19.31
N GLY A 635 -10.88 -6.58 -19.81
CA GLY A 635 -10.73 -5.73 -20.97
C GLY A 635 -11.43 -6.33 -22.19
N ASP A 636 -11.05 -7.54 -22.59
CA ASP A 636 -11.62 -8.24 -23.75
C ASP A 636 -13.12 -8.51 -23.61
N PHE A 637 -13.58 -8.87 -22.41
CA PHE A 637 -15.00 -9.04 -22.11
C PHE A 637 -15.76 -7.73 -22.34
N ALA A 638 -15.21 -6.61 -21.84
CA ALA A 638 -15.77 -5.30 -22.12
C ALA A 638 -15.78 -5.04 -23.63
N LEU A 639 -14.71 -5.41 -24.36
CA LEU A 639 -14.66 -5.22 -25.81
C LEU A 639 -15.71 -6.03 -26.61
N GLY A 640 -16.40 -6.98 -25.96
CA GLY A 640 -17.24 -7.98 -26.62
C GLY A 640 -16.44 -9.09 -27.31
N ALA A 641 -15.12 -9.13 -27.09
CA ALA A 641 -14.21 -10.14 -27.62
C ALA A 641 -14.28 -11.42 -26.77
N TYR A 642 -15.46 -12.05 -26.69
CA TYR A 642 -15.74 -13.14 -25.76
C TYR A 642 -14.80 -14.35 -25.88
N GLN A 643 -14.29 -14.65 -27.08
CA GLN A 643 -13.33 -15.74 -27.27
C GLN A 643 -11.96 -15.43 -26.64
N ALA A 644 -11.45 -14.21 -26.83
CA ALA A 644 -10.21 -13.75 -26.21
C ALA A 644 -10.37 -13.69 -24.68
N ALA A 645 -11.49 -13.11 -24.22
CA ALA A 645 -11.86 -13.09 -22.80
C ALA A 645 -11.92 -14.51 -22.19
N ALA A 646 -12.43 -15.50 -22.93
CA ALA A 646 -12.47 -16.89 -22.48
C ALA A 646 -11.09 -17.47 -22.22
N GLN A 647 -10.14 -17.22 -23.12
CA GLN A 647 -8.78 -17.72 -23.00
C GLN A 647 -8.09 -17.10 -21.77
N GLU A 648 -8.18 -15.77 -21.63
CA GLU A 648 -7.55 -15.04 -20.54
C GLU A 648 -8.16 -15.37 -19.17
N LEU A 649 -9.50 -15.40 -19.06
CA LEU A 649 -10.17 -15.70 -17.79
C LEU A 649 -9.95 -17.16 -17.34
N ARG A 650 -9.90 -18.12 -18.27
CA ARG A 650 -9.57 -19.52 -17.93
C ARG A 650 -8.11 -19.66 -17.49
N SER A 651 -7.19 -18.97 -18.16
CA SER A 651 -5.78 -18.91 -17.77
C SER A 651 -5.63 -18.32 -16.36
N SER A 652 -6.32 -17.21 -16.10
CA SER A 652 -6.36 -16.57 -14.78
C SER A 652 -6.80 -17.55 -13.69
N VAL A 653 -7.96 -18.21 -13.87
CA VAL A 653 -8.47 -19.20 -12.90
C VAL A 653 -7.51 -20.38 -12.67
N ALA A 654 -6.75 -20.80 -13.68
CA ALA A 654 -5.78 -21.90 -13.56
C ALA A 654 -4.48 -21.50 -12.83
N LEU A 655 -4.11 -20.22 -12.89
CA LEU A 655 -2.89 -19.70 -12.29
C LEU A 655 -3.08 -19.29 -10.83
N ASP A 656 -4.27 -18.78 -10.49
CA ASP A 656 -4.64 -18.33 -9.14
C ASP A 656 -4.65 -19.48 -8.13
N VAL A 657 -4.10 -19.23 -6.94
CA VAL A 657 -4.16 -20.21 -5.84
C VAL A 657 -5.56 -20.31 -5.24
N GLN A 658 -6.29 -19.20 -5.19
CA GLN A 658 -7.61 -19.08 -4.60
C GLN A 658 -8.48 -18.12 -5.43
N PRO A 659 -8.89 -18.51 -6.65
CA PRO A 659 -9.60 -17.63 -7.56
C PRO A 659 -10.94 -17.22 -6.95
N GLY A 660 -11.13 -15.92 -6.77
CA GLY A 660 -12.36 -15.32 -6.27
C GLY A 660 -13.04 -14.49 -7.34
N GLU A 661 -12.55 -13.28 -7.55
CA GLU A 661 -13.06 -12.39 -8.60
C GLU A 661 -12.93 -13.01 -10.00
N ASN A 662 -11.91 -13.85 -10.22
CA ASN A 662 -11.65 -14.53 -11.48
C ASN A 662 -12.81 -15.49 -11.81
N LEU A 663 -13.37 -16.15 -10.79
CA LEU A 663 -14.56 -17.00 -10.96
C LEU A 663 -15.80 -16.17 -11.28
N LEU A 664 -15.95 -14.98 -10.67
CA LEU A 664 -17.03 -14.05 -11.00
C LEU A 664 -17.01 -13.68 -12.48
N TRP A 665 -15.86 -13.27 -13.02
CA TRP A 665 -15.74 -12.88 -14.42
C TRP A 665 -15.90 -14.06 -15.39
N LEU A 666 -15.36 -15.23 -15.05
CA LEU A 666 -15.61 -16.44 -15.85
C LEU A 666 -17.09 -16.85 -15.84
N ALA A 667 -17.79 -16.69 -14.70
CA ALA A 667 -19.23 -16.93 -14.61
C ALA A 667 -20.04 -15.98 -15.49
N GLN A 668 -19.62 -14.71 -15.60
CA GLN A 668 -20.27 -13.74 -16.49
C GLN A 668 -20.12 -14.13 -17.96
N LEU A 669 -18.94 -14.64 -18.33
CA LEU A 669 -18.70 -15.14 -19.67
C LEU A 669 -19.54 -16.38 -20.00
N ASP A 670 -19.57 -17.37 -19.11
CA ASP A 670 -20.37 -18.57 -19.30
C ASP A 670 -21.87 -18.23 -19.36
N ALA A 671 -22.34 -17.28 -18.54
CA ALA A 671 -23.71 -16.78 -18.60
C ALA A 671 -24.03 -16.08 -19.93
N ALA A 672 -23.08 -15.30 -20.47
CA ALA A 672 -23.23 -14.66 -21.77
C ALA A 672 -23.25 -15.68 -22.93
N ALA A 673 -22.55 -16.80 -22.79
CA ALA A 673 -22.57 -17.92 -23.73
C ALA A 673 -23.82 -18.81 -23.62
N GLY A 674 -24.71 -18.57 -22.64
CA GLY A 674 -25.90 -19.38 -22.39
C GLY A 674 -25.65 -20.64 -21.55
N GLU A 675 -24.44 -20.83 -21.03
CA GLU A 675 -24.02 -21.97 -20.22
C GLU A 675 -24.44 -21.79 -18.75
N THR A 676 -25.75 -21.75 -18.50
CA THR A 676 -26.34 -21.34 -17.21
C THR A 676 -25.87 -22.18 -16.01
N ALA A 677 -25.80 -23.50 -16.15
CA ALA A 677 -25.36 -24.38 -15.06
C ALA A 677 -23.89 -24.17 -14.67
N LYS A 678 -23.01 -23.91 -15.65
CA LYS A 678 -21.59 -23.60 -15.38
C LYS A 678 -21.46 -22.25 -14.68
N ALA A 679 -22.18 -21.24 -15.18
CA ALA A 679 -22.19 -19.91 -14.59
C ALA A 679 -22.68 -19.94 -13.13
N GLU A 680 -23.77 -20.65 -12.84
CA GLU A 680 -24.31 -20.82 -11.47
C GLU A 680 -23.26 -21.39 -10.52
N ALA A 681 -22.63 -22.50 -10.90
CA ALA A 681 -21.60 -23.15 -10.09
C ALA A 681 -20.42 -22.21 -9.81
N LEU A 682 -20.01 -21.41 -10.80
CA LEU A 682 -18.92 -20.44 -10.67
C LEU A 682 -19.30 -19.24 -9.79
N TYR A 683 -20.50 -18.66 -9.92
CA TYR A 683 -20.96 -17.59 -9.03
C TYR A 683 -21.03 -18.06 -7.57
N ARG A 684 -21.59 -19.25 -7.31
CA ARG A 684 -21.68 -19.80 -5.94
C ARG A 684 -20.31 -20.06 -5.33
N ARG A 685 -19.33 -20.50 -6.13
CA ARG A 685 -17.94 -20.64 -5.70
C ARG A 685 -17.29 -19.28 -5.46
N SER A 686 -17.51 -18.31 -6.34
CA SER A 686 -17.02 -16.94 -6.20
C SER A 686 -17.48 -16.32 -4.89
N LEU A 687 -18.76 -16.43 -4.53
CA LEU A 687 -19.30 -15.82 -3.30
C LEU A 687 -18.58 -16.23 -2.02
N LYS A 688 -17.99 -17.44 -1.97
CA LYS A 688 -17.23 -17.92 -0.81
C LYS A 688 -15.89 -17.18 -0.62
N SER A 689 -15.24 -16.77 -1.71
CA SER A 689 -13.90 -16.13 -1.69
C SER A 689 -13.92 -14.65 -2.07
N PHE A 690 -14.91 -14.23 -2.85
CA PHE A 690 -15.14 -12.87 -3.31
C PHE A 690 -16.64 -12.56 -3.24
N ASN A 691 -17.05 -12.07 -2.07
CA ASN A 691 -18.42 -11.69 -1.80
C ASN A 691 -18.70 -10.31 -2.40
N ALA A 692 -19.52 -10.24 -3.45
CA ALA A 692 -19.83 -9.01 -4.17
C ALA A 692 -21.34 -8.93 -4.46
N GLU A 693 -21.93 -7.76 -4.26
CA GLU A 693 -23.37 -7.48 -4.43
C GLU A 693 -23.86 -7.93 -5.83
N GLU A 694 -23.08 -7.63 -6.87
CA GLU A 694 -23.35 -8.01 -8.26
C GLU A 694 -23.52 -9.53 -8.46
N SER A 695 -22.85 -10.36 -7.64
CA SER A 695 -22.94 -11.82 -7.75
C SER A 695 -24.31 -12.34 -7.32
N TYR A 696 -24.92 -11.73 -6.30
CA TYR A 696 -26.27 -12.09 -5.83
C TYR A 696 -27.32 -11.74 -6.88
N TYR A 697 -27.22 -10.54 -7.46
CA TYR A 697 -28.12 -10.11 -8.54
C TYR A 697 -28.04 -11.06 -9.74
N ARG A 698 -26.82 -11.42 -10.16
CA ARG A 698 -26.61 -12.31 -11.31
C ARG A 698 -27.10 -13.73 -11.06
N LEU A 699 -26.91 -14.26 -9.84
CA LEU A 699 -27.49 -15.54 -9.43
C LEU A 699 -29.01 -15.50 -9.45
N ALA A 700 -29.61 -14.48 -8.84
CA ALA A 700 -31.06 -14.30 -8.87
C ALA A 700 -31.60 -14.22 -10.31
N ALA A 701 -30.97 -13.43 -11.18
CA ALA A 701 -31.37 -13.30 -12.58
C ALA A 701 -31.27 -14.62 -13.35
N LEU A 702 -30.29 -15.46 -13.00
CA LEU A 702 -30.10 -16.78 -13.58
C LEU A 702 -31.18 -17.76 -13.10
N TYR A 703 -31.52 -17.77 -11.81
CA TYR A 703 -32.62 -18.57 -11.28
C TYR A 703 -34.00 -18.15 -11.82
N VAL A 704 -34.22 -16.84 -12.06
CA VAL A 704 -35.43 -16.36 -12.76
C VAL A 704 -35.54 -16.97 -14.16
N LYS A 705 -34.43 -17.05 -14.91
CA LYS A 705 -34.40 -17.69 -16.24
C LYS A 705 -34.64 -19.20 -16.17
N GLN A 706 -34.20 -19.85 -15.09
CA GLN A 706 -34.44 -21.27 -14.84
C GLN A 706 -35.84 -21.55 -14.27
N GLN A 707 -36.64 -20.51 -13.98
CA GLN A 707 -37.94 -20.60 -13.30
C GLN A 707 -37.87 -21.12 -11.85
N ASP A 708 -36.69 -21.14 -11.23
CA ASP A 708 -36.54 -21.41 -9.79
C ASP A 708 -36.74 -20.11 -9.00
N TYR A 709 -38.00 -19.74 -8.81
CA TYR A 709 -38.37 -18.51 -8.14
C TYR A 709 -38.06 -18.50 -6.63
N GLN A 710 -37.88 -19.67 -6.02
CA GLN A 710 -37.52 -19.79 -4.60
C GLN A 710 -36.08 -19.35 -4.39
N GLN A 711 -35.14 -19.89 -5.18
CA GLN A 711 -33.74 -19.47 -5.12
C GLN A 711 -33.56 -18.03 -5.60
N ALA A 712 -34.30 -17.61 -6.63
CA ALA A 712 -34.28 -16.22 -7.07
C ALA A 712 -34.65 -15.24 -5.94
N SER A 713 -35.74 -15.53 -5.21
CA SER A 713 -36.17 -14.71 -4.06
C SER A 713 -35.14 -14.73 -2.93
N HIS A 714 -34.56 -15.88 -2.61
CA HIS A 714 -33.54 -16.01 -1.57
C HIS A 714 -32.34 -15.07 -1.81
N TYR A 715 -31.73 -15.12 -3.00
CA TYR A 715 -30.59 -14.26 -3.34
C TYR A 715 -30.97 -12.77 -3.47
N LEU A 716 -32.20 -12.46 -3.88
CA LEU A 716 -32.71 -11.10 -3.92
C LEU A 716 -32.90 -10.50 -2.53
N ASP A 717 -33.45 -11.28 -1.61
CA ASP A 717 -33.65 -10.83 -0.23
C ASP A 717 -32.30 -10.57 0.45
N GLU A 718 -31.33 -11.48 0.30
CA GLU A 718 -29.96 -11.25 0.80
C GLU A 718 -29.34 -9.98 0.21
N LEU A 719 -29.43 -9.78 -1.11
CA LEU A 719 -28.92 -8.58 -1.78
C LEU A 719 -29.58 -7.30 -1.25
N LEU A 720 -30.90 -7.29 -1.12
CA LEU A 720 -31.66 -6.11 -0.70
C LEU A 720 -31.42 -5.78 0.79
N GLU A 721 -31.24 -6.79 1.64
CA GLU A 721 -30.84 -6.61 3.04
C GLU A 721 -29.45 -5.98 3.16
N MET A 722 -28.53 -6.29 2.25
CA MET A 722 -27.20 -5.67 2.20
C MET A 722 -27.23 -4.19 1.82
N GLY A 723 -28.36 -3.63 1.37
CA GLY A 723 -28.46 -2.24 0.93
C GLY A 723 -27.49 -1.94 -0.23
N PRO A 724 -27.74 -2.51 -1.42
CA PRO A 724 -26.80 -2.46 -2.53
C PRO A 724 -26.75 -1.07 -3.16
N GLU A 725 -25.79 -0.87 -4.07
CA GLU A 725 -25.68 0.37 -4.84
C GLU A 725 -27.04 0.81 -5.43
N PRO A 726 -27.38 2.11 -5.47
CA PRO A 726 -28.72 2.57 -5.88
C PRO A 726 -29.23 2.02 -7.22
N ASP A 727 -28.37 1.94 -8.24
CA ASP A 727 -28.73 1.40 -9.54
C ASP A 727 -29.00 -0.11 -9.46
N LEU A 728 -28.13 -0.85 -8.77
CA LEU A 728 -28.30 -2.28 -8.54
C LEU A 728 -29.51 -2.59 -7.65
N LYS A 729 -29.84 -1.72 -6.70
CA LYS A 729 -31.04 -1.80 -5.86
C LYS A 729 -32.31 -1.67 -6.69
N THR A 730 -32.34 -0.71 -7.60
CA THR A 730 -33.47 -0.50 -8.54
C THR A 730 -33.66 -1.74 -9.41
N GLU A 731 -32.55 -2.28 -9.94
CA GLU A 731 -32.53 -3.52 -10.73
C GLU A 731 -33.00 -4.76 -9.92
N ALA A 732 -32.57 -4.90 -8.67
CA ALA A 732 -32.99 -5.98 -7.78
C ALA A 732 -34.48 -5.88 -7.41
N GLN A 733 -35.00 -4.68 -7.14
CA GLN A 733 -36.43 -4.44 -6.90
C GLN A 733 -37.28 -4.78 -8.13
N TYR A 734 -36.81 -4.42 -9.32
CA TYR A 734 -37.45 -4.82 -10.57
C TYR A 734 -37.47 -6.34 -10.72
N LEU A 735 -36.34 -7.01 -10.46
CA LEU A 735 -36.25 -8.47 -10.58
C LEU A 735 -37.16 -9.18 -9.58
N ARG A 736 -37.30 -8.65 -8.35
CA ARG A 736 -38.28 -9.12 -7.35
C ARG A 736 -39.72 -8.99 -7.84
N ALA A 737 -40.05 -7.85 -8.45
CA ALA A 737 -41.38 -7.65 -9.05
C ALA A 737 -41.63 -8.63 -10.21
N LEU A 738 -40.59 -8.92 -11.01
CA LEU A 738 -40.67 -9.88 -12.11
C LEU A 738 -40.82 -11.33 -11.64
N VAL A 739 -40.21 -11.70 -10.51
CA VAL A 739 -40.43 -13.01 -9.86
C VAL A 739 -41.92 -13.20 -9.53
N ALA A 740 -42.51 -12.25 -8.80
CA ALA A 740 -43.94 -12.30 -8.45
C ALA A 740 -44.83 -12.28 -9.71
N PHE A 741 -44.47 -11.46 -10.70
CA PHE A 741 -45.19 -11.38 -11.97
C PHE A 741 -45.20 -12.72 -12.72
N ASN A 742 -44.05 -13.40 -12.80
CA ASN A 742 -43.93 -14.69 -13.48
C ASN A 742 -44.66 -15.82 -12.72
N GLN A 743 -44.76 -15.70 -11.39
CA GLN A 743 -45.59 -16.58 -10.56
C GLN A 743 -47.09 -16.26 -10.66
N GLN A 744 -47.48 -15.23 -11.41
CA GLN A 744 -48.85 -14.71 -11.49
C GLN A 744 -49.41 -14.22 -10.16
N ASP A 745 -48.55 -13.89 -9.20
CA ASP A 745 -48.93 -13.23 -7.95
C ASP A 745 -49.11 -11.73 -8.20
N TRP A 746 -50.28 -11.37 -8.74
CA TRP A 746 -50.64 -9.99 -9.05
C TRP A 746 -50.76 -9.10 -7.81
N GLU A 747 -51.10 -9.70 -6.66
CA GLU A 747 -51.24 -8.98 -5.39
C GLU A 747 -49.88 -8.44 -4.93
N THR A 748 -48.80 -9.20 -5.13
CA THR A 748 -47.44 -8.74 -4.83
C THR A 748 -46.81 -7.96 -5.99
N ALA A 749 -46.97 -8.41 -7.24
CA ALA A 749 -46.26 -7.85 -8.39
C ALA A 749 -46.67 -6.40 -8.70
N LEU A 750 -47.96 -6.08 -8.69
CA LEU A 750 -48.45 -4.77 -9.12
C LEU A 750 -48.10 -3.64 -8.15
N PRO A 751 -48.22 -3.81 -6.81
CA PRO A 751 -47.74 -2.79 -5.87
C PRO A 751 -46.25 -2.53 -6.00
N LEU A 752 -45.43 -3.57 -6.19
CA LEU A 752 -43.99 -3.43 -6.38
C LEU A 752 -43.67 -2.65 -7.66
N LEU A 753 -44.28 -2.99 -8.79
CA LEU A 753 -44.08 -2.27 -10.05
C LEU A 753 -44.52 -0.81 -9.98
N LYS A 754 -45.70 -0.54 -9.39
CA LYS A 754 -46.21 0.84 -9.22
C LYS A 754 -45.33 1.66 -8.28
N ALA A 755 -44.85 1.06 -7.18
CA ALA A 755 -43.93 1.72 -6.27
C ALA A 755 -42.60 2.05 -6.96
N LEU A 756 -42.06 1.11 -7.74
CA LEU A 756 -40.82 1.29 -8.50
C LEU A 756 -40.96 2.40 -9.53
N ILE A 757 -42.06 2.44 -10.30
CA ILE A 757 -42.35 3.51 -11.26
C ILE A 757 -42.49 4.87 -10.56
N LYS A 758 -43.14 4.90 -9.39
CA LYS A 758 -43.31 6.13 -8.61
C LYS A 758 -41.98 6.67 -8.10
N GLN A 759 -41.06 5.80 -7.69
CA GLN A 759 -39.74 6.17 -7.19
C GLN A 759 -38.76 6.49 -8.33
N HIS A 760 -38.86 5.78 -9.44
CA HIS A 760 -37.97 5.89 -10.60
C HIS A 760 -38.79 5.99 -11.91
N PRO A 761 -39.40 7.16 -12.22
CA PRO A 761 -40.27 7.32 -13.39
C PRO A 761 -39.56 7.10 -14.74
N GLU A 762 -38.23 7.27 -14.77
CA GLU A 762 -37.41 7.04 -15.97
C GLU A 762 -36.92 5.58 -16.08
N PHE A 763 -37.41 4.65 -15.26
CA PHE A 763 -37.07 3.23 -15.31
C PHE A 763 -38.05 2.48 -16.23
N GLU A 764 -37.77 2.48 -17.53
CA GLU A 764 -38.57 1.94 -18.62
C GLU A 764 -39.01 0.49 -18.40
N ARG A 765 -38.14 -0.33 -17.79
CA ARG A 765 -38.33 -1.77 -17.68
C ARG A 765 -39.53 -2.15 -16.81
N ALA A 766 -39.91 -1.31 -15.84
CA ALA A 766 -41.06 -1.56 -15.00
C ALA A 766 -42.41 -1.33 -15.71
N TYR A 767 -42.44 -0.49 -16.75
CA TYR A 767 -43.65 -0.22 -17.52
C TYR A 767 -44.05 -1.40 -18.41
N ILE A 768 -43.08 -2.20 -18.88
CA ILE A 768 -43.32 -3.35 -19.77
C ILE A 768 -44.25 -4.40 -19.11
N PRO A 769 -43.93 -5.00 -17.95
CA PRO A 769 -44.81 -5.98 -17.31
C PRO A 769 -46.13 -5.35 -16.84
N LEU A 770 -46.14 -4.08 -16.43
CA LEU A 770 -47.39 -3.39 -16.07
C LEU A 770 -48.34 -3.28 -17.29
N GLY A 771 -47.80 -2.92 -18.46
CA GLY A 771 -48.56 -2.87 -19.70
C GLY A 771 -49.06 -4.25 -20.15
N GLN A 772 -48.22 -5.29 -19.98
CA GLN A 772 -48.61 -6.68 -20.24
C GLN A 772 -49.79 -7.11 -19.37
N TYR A 773 -49.75 -6.85 -18.06
CA TYR A 773 -50.86 -7.14 -17.17
C TYR A 773 -52.14 -6.40 -17.59
N GLN A 774 -52.05 -5.10 -17.92
CA GLN A 774 -53.22 -4.34 -18.38
C GLN A 774 -53.81 -4.92 -19.67
N ALA A 775 -52.96 -5.38 -20.60
CA ALA A 775 -53.41 -6.04 -21.82
C ALA A 775 -54.10 -7.38 -21.52
N LEU A 776 -53.57 -8.18 -20.59
CA LEU A 776 -54.20 -9.43 -20.12
C LEU A 776 -55.58 -9.17 -19.49
N GLN A 777 -55.73 -8.07 -18.76
CA GLN A 777 -57.00 -7.63 -18.18
C GLN A 777 -57.94 -6.94 -19.20
N LYS A 778 -57.61 -6.96 -20.50
CA LYS A 778 -58.35 -6.31 -21.58
C LYS A 778 -58.50 -4.78 -21.41
N GLN A 779 -57.66 -4.16 -20.58
CA GLN A 779 -57.61 -2.71 -20.38
C GLN A 779 -56.75 -2.05 -21.46
N TYR A 780 -57.11 -2.25 -22.73
CA TYR A 780 -56.27 -1.90 -23.88
C TYR A 780 -55.87 -0.42 -23.96
N LYS A 781 -56.77 0.49 -23.55
CA LYS A 781 -56.46 1.94 -23.49
C LYS A 781 -55.35 2.24 -22.48
N ALA A 782 -55.40 1.62 -21.30
CA ALA A 782 -54.39 1.77 -20.28
C ALA A 782 -53.07 1.11 -20.70
N ALA A 783 -53.13 -0.12 -21.23
CA ALA A 783 -51.97 -0.85 -21.73
C ALA A 783 -51.21 -0.05 -22.81
N ARG A 784 -51.94 0.50 -23.80
CA ARG A 784 -51.36 1.32 -24.87
C ARG A 784 -50.69 2.58 -24.31
N ALA A 785 -51.29 3.26 -23.34
CA ALA A 785 -50.69 4.41 -22.68
C ALA A 785 -49.38 4.04 -21.97
N THR A 786 -49.39 2.96 -21.18
CA THR A 786 -48.22 2.47 -20.43
C THR A 786 -47.07 2.10 -21.37
N PHE A 787 -47.34 1.35 -22.45
CA PHE A 787 -46.31 0.99 -23.44
C PHE A 787 -45.79 2.22 -24.21
N THR A 788 -46.65 3.20 -24.50
CA THR A 788 -46.22 4.46 -25.14
C THR A 788 -45.26 5.23 -24.23
N THR A 789 -45.52 5.28 -22.92
CA THR A 789 -44.59 5.88 -21.95
C THR A 789 -43.25 5.15 -21.93
N ALA A 790 -43.26 3.81 -21.88
CA ALA A 790 -42.03 3.01 -21.97
C ALA A 790 -41.24 3.33 -23.25
N GLN A 791 -41.91 3.36 -24.40
CA GLN A 791 -41.29 3.67 -25.69
C GLN A 791 -40.67 5.08 -25.71
N GLN A 792 -41.34 6.09 -25.14
CA GLN A 792 -40.81 7.45 -25.05
C GLN A 792 -39.55 7.55 -24.19
N ILE A 793 -39.50 6.83 -23.06
CA ILE A 793 -38.31 6.77 -22.21
C ILE A 793 -37.17 6.07 -22.95
N ILE A 794 -37.44 4.91 -23.56
CA ILE A 794 -36.44 4.13 -24.33
C ILE A 794 -35.84 4.98 -25.46
N ARG A 795 -36.66 5.68 -26.24
CA ARG A 795 -36.20 6.56 -27.33
C ARG A 795 -35.29 7.68 -26.81
N ARG A 796 -35.64 8.31 -25.69
CA ARG A 796 -34.80 9.35 -25.05
C ARG A 796 -33.46 8.78 -24.61
N LYS A 797 -33.44 7.62 -23.95
CA LYS A 797 -32.20 6.95 -23.53
C LYS A 797 -31.33 6.49 -24.70
N LEU A 798 -31.93 5.92 -25.75
CA LEU A 798 -31.21 5.55 -26.98
C LEU A 798 -30.55 6.75 -27.64
N ALA A 799 -31.23 7.90 -27.70
CA ALA A 799 -30.66 9.13 -28.24
C ALA A 799 -29.43 9.59 -27.43
N GLN A 800 -29.48 9.52 -26.10
CA GLN A 800 -28.35 9.85 -25.23
C GLN A 800 -27.16 8.89 -25.43
N VAL A 801 -27.43 7.59 -25.46
CA VAL A 801 -26.40 6.56 -25.66
C VAL A 801 -25.77 6.67 -27.05
N ASN A 802 -26.58 6.90 -28.09
CA ASN A 802 -26.08 7.09 -29.46
C ASN A 802 -25.22 8.35 -29.59
N LYS A 803 -25.51 9.40 -28.81
CA LYS A 803 -24.66 10.60 -28.74
C LYS A 803 -23.28 10.26 -28.17
N ILE A 804 -23.23 9.48 -27.08
CA ILE A 804 -21.97 8.99 -26.51
C ILE A 804 -21.21 8.14 -27.53
N LEU A 805 -21.90 7.27 -28.28
CA LEU A 805 -21.27 6.40 -29.27
C LEU A 805 -20.89 7.12 -30.58
N ASN A 806 -21.15 8.44 -30.72
CA ASN A 806 -20.88 9.18 -31.94
C ASN A 806 -19.37 9.51 -32.08
N PRO A 807 -18.68 9.03 -33.13
CA PRO A 807 -17.25 9.26 -33.32
C PRO A 807 -16.88 10.74 -33.51
N ASN A 808 -17.78 11.55 -34.06
CA ASN A 808 -17.50 12.95 -34.43
C ASN A 808 -17.59 13.92 -33.24
N GLU A 809 -18.25 13.53 -32.14
CA GLU A 809 -18.35 14.34 -30.91
C GLU A 809 -17.41 13.87 -29.80
N THR A 810 -16.83 12.66 -29.92
CA THR A 810 -16.17 11.98 -28.79
C THR A 810 -14.83 11.36 -29.19
N ILE A 811 -13.81 12.21 -29.32
CA ILE A 811 -12.45 11.83 -29.73
C ILE A 811 -11.66 11.14 -28.59
N SER A 812 -12.21 11.02 -27.36
CA SER A 812 -11.49 10.42 -26.21
C SER A 812 -12.37 9.71 -25.17
N LEU A 813 -13.33 8.88 -25.59
CA LEU A 813 -14.06 8.04 -24.64
C LEU A 813 -13.16 6.92 -24.08
N PRO A 814 -13.06 6.75 -22.75
CA PRO A 814 -12.47 5.57 -22.15
C PRO A 814 -13.18 4.31 -22.65
N ALA A 815 -12.43 3.27 -23.00
CA ALA A 815 -12.97 2.02 -23.55
C ALA A 815 -14.15 1.48 -22.73
N GLN A 816 -14.03 1.43 -21.41
CA GLN A 816 -15.09 0.95 -20.52
C GLN A 816 -16.42 1.70 -20.70
N GLN A 817 -16.39 3.03 -20.83
CA GLN A 817 -17.59 3.84 -21.03
C GLN A 817 -18.21 3.58 -22.41
N TYR A 818 -17.37 3.42 -23.44
CA TYR A 818 -17.83 3.03 -24.77
C TYR A 818 -18.58 1.69 -24.75
N TYR A 819 -18.03 0.68 -24.08
CA TYR A 819 -18.65 -0.64 -24.02
C TYR A 819 -19.88 -0.69 -23.12
N GLN A 820 -19.90 0.05 -22.01
CA GLN A 820 -21.11 0.24 -21.21
C GLN A 820 -22.22 0.91 -22.03
N ALA A 821 -21.88 1.93 -22.83
CA ALA A 821 -22.82 2.57 -23.73
C ALA A 821 -23.33 1.57 -24.80
N LYS A 822 -22.44 0.77 -25.40
CA LYS A 822 -22.82 -0.26 -26.38
C LYS A 822 -23.73 -1.35 -25.78
N ALA A 823 -23.42 -1.83 -24.57
CA ALA A 823 -24.26 -2.80 -23.86
C ALA A 823 -25.64 -2.22 -23.53
N SER A 824 -25.68 -0.95 -23.10
CA SER A 824 -26.93 -0.21 -22.85
C SER A 824 -27.74 -0.03 -24.13
N GLN A 825 -27.08 0.29 -25.25
CA GLN A 825 -27.70 0.43 -26.57
C GLN A 825 -28.39 -0.88 -26.99
N ALA A 826 -27.67 -2.00 -26.93
CA ALA A 826 -28.20 -3.31 -27.32
C ALA A 826 -29.39 -3.73 -26.45
N ARG A 827 -29.33 -3.47 -25.13
CA ARG A 827 -30.44 -3.73 -24.21
C ARG A 827 -31.67 -2.89 -24.56
N LEU A 828 -31.50 -1.58 -24.71
CA LEU A 828 -32.59 -0.65 -25.02
C LEU A 828 -33.24 -0.95 -26.38
N GLN A 829 -32.46 -1.37 -27.38
CA GLN A 829 -32.99 -1.82 -28.68
C GLN A 829 -33.88 -3.06 -28.54
N LYS A 830 -33.47 -4.04 -27.72
CA LYS A 830 -34.27 -5.24 -27.44
C LYS A 830 -35.57 -4.89 -26.71
N GLU A 831 -35.49 -4.01 -25.71
CA GLU A 831 -36.65 -3.51 -24.98
C GLU A 831 -37.60 -2.73 -25.89
N GLN A 832 -37.05 -1.91 -26.80
CA GLN A 832 -37.84 -1.20 -27.81
C GLN A 832 -38.62 -2.17 -28.70
N ALA A 833 -37.95 -3.18 -29.26
CA ALA A 833 -38.59 -4.18 -30.10
C ALA A 833 -39.71 -4.93 -29.35
N THR A 834 -39.46 -5.23 -28.07
CA THR A 834 -40.46 -5.88 -27.20
C THR A 834 -41.70 -5.00 -27.00
N VAL A 835 -41.51 -3.71 -26.72
CA VAL A 835 -42.61 -2.75 -26.56
C VAL A 835 -43.38 -2.57 -27.87
N GLU A 836 -42.69 -2.50 -29.01
CA GLU A 836 -43.30 -2.38 -30.34
C GLU A 836 -44.14 -3.62 -30.69
N GLN A 837 -43.67 -4.82 -30.34
CA GLN A 837 -44.44 -6.05 -30.47
C GLN A 837 -45.75 -5.97 -29.68
N PHE A 838 -45.69 -5.63 -28.38
CA PHE A 838 -46.90 -5.54 -27.55
C PHE A 838 -47.87 -4.44 -28.02
N LEU A 839 -47.36 -3.31 -28.52
CA LEU A 839 -48.20 -2.26 -29.10
C LEU A 839 -48.94 -2.73 -30.36
N GLY A 840 -48.33 -3.63 -31.15
CA GLY A 840 -48.96 -4.25 -32.32
C GLY A 840 -50.02 -5.30 -31.97
N GLU A 841 -49.87 -5.99 -30.84
CA GLU A 841 -50.82 -7.00 -30.35
C GLU A 841 -52.10 -6.38 -29.75
N ILE A 842 -52.07 -5.09 -29.35
CA ILE A 842 -53.23 -4.39 -28.79
C ILE A 842 -54.18 -3.96 -29.93
N PRO A 843 -55.50 -4.25 -29.85
CA PRO A 843 -56.48 -3.82 -30.85
C PRO A 843 -56.43 -2.30 -31.11
N PRO A 844 -56.66 -1.85 -32.36
CA PRO A 844 -56.82 -0.42 -32.63
C PRO A 844 -58.00 0.11 -31.81
N SER A 845 -57.80 1.25 -31.16
CA SER A 845 -58.86 1.93 -30.41
C SER A 845 -59.98 2.31 -31.38
N GLY A 846 -61.14 1.66 -31.22
CA GLY A 846 -62.39 2.07 -31.84
C GLY A 846 -62.94 3.36 -31.23
#